data_AF-A0AAQ3L826-F1
#
_entry.id   AF-A0AAQ3L826-F1
#
_cell.length_a   1.000
_cell.length_b   1.000
_cell.length_c   1.000
_cell.angle_alpha   90.00
_cell.angle_beta   90.00
_cell.angle_gamma   90.00
#
_symmetry.space_group_name_H-M   'P 1'
#
loop_
_entity.id
_entity.type
_entity.pdbx_description
1 polymer ?
#
loop_
_entity_poly.entity_id
_entity_poly.type
_entity_poly.pdbx_seq_one_letter_code
_entity_poly.pdbx_strand_id
1 'polypeptide(L)'
;MLSSKADSSDAVRDALTRDPATRFTLPNGLTVIHKADHSAALASIQVWVKTGSIHEGEWLGAGLSHFLEHMLFKGTSRRDPLDISREVHAAGGYINAYTTYDRTVYYIDVPSESAETAFDILGDMTFSASLADDGFATERDVILREIAMGEDDADRKLFHGFARTVYHKHPYQHPVIGWKEQFEQVDVEALRTYYRQRYIPNNATLVVVGSLSQGEVLELAEKHFGQAPRAACPPIYIPDEPTQLAARSDRLYGDYQIERGMLGYRVPGLGHPDLPALEILAHALGHGQSSILWQRLREEKRLVHQIDASCWTPGKEAMLWVGYACDPGKREPVEAEVAAVLDEATTMAFPEGAVRKAVNQSIVSEINARKTMSGQAARLGAAEVVLGDLGYPGRHLALLEQVSPEMLNRVAKEYLHPDRQTSISLVPDDQKKEAAALSSKANDVQLFSEERLSNGARLLLQPGAELPKVHMRLVCLGGILHEPQDQRGISGILASLMVRDTEKRNAKEVAEAVESIGGSFSEFIGNNTFGFSIEVLPGDLPLALDLLDQSLNHLRMDQRTFEVEKAGQIASIREENDEILDRGRKLLRRRFFGEHPYAIDYLGVIEDLEKLEIADIEAARKIQLNGDSVVLSVSGYFESDDLAPKLREILGQVHQREKASEVLQAELQATIEVKETMEREQAVVLRGYPDVGVRSKDFIVSDVLNEVFSGMSSVLFNRVREERGLAYYVGSSRVPGLDSGMFYFYAGTQPDKTDEVTKEILGEIDRICRGNFEEGELEACLTRMSVQKRQSLQSPGSRSMQAALNALYDQPLNGWKNYDERLAAVTPERLAEHARSIFKPEHVVAVVVGPE
;
A
#
# COMPACT_ATOMS: atom_id res chain seq x y z
N MET A 1 -35.98 23.52 -6.04
CA MET A 1 -34.78 23.93 -5.28
C MET A 1 -33.60 23.16 -5.86
N LEU A 2 -32.73 23.82 -6.63
CA LEU A 2 -31.65 23.18 -7.41
C LEU A 2 -30.33 23.97 -7.30
N SER A 3 -30.05 24.56 -6.13
CA SER A 3 -28.92 25.50 -5.94
C SER A 3 -27.77 24.96 -5.08
N SER A 4 -28.02 23.95 -4.24
CA SER A 4 -27.13 23.61 -3.11
C SER A 4 -26.03 22.58 -3.40
N LYS A 5 -25.81 22.20 -4.67
CA LYS A 5 -24.69 21.31 -5.07
C LYS A 5 -23.56 22.03 -5.83
N ALA A 6 -23.79 23.25 -6.31
CA ALA A 6 -22.72 24.08 -6.90
C ALA A 6 -21.81 24.64 -5.79
N ASP A 7 -22.41 25.16 -4.72
CA ASP A 7 -21.68 25.70 -3.56
C ASP A 7 -20.63 24.72 -2.99
N SER A 8 -20.88 23.41 -3.05
CA SER A 8 -19.97 22.39 -2.51
C SER A 8 -18.72 22.13 -3.36
N SER A 9 -18.81 22.13 -4.70
CA SER A 9 -17.64 21.94 -5.55
C SER A 9 -16.78 23.20 -5.59
N ASP A 10 -17.42 24.37 -5.63
CA ASP A 10 -16.73 25.65 -5.58
C ASP A 10 -16.05 25.85 -4.20
N ALA A 11 -16.72 25.53 -3.08
CA ALA A 11 -16.08 25.60 -1.76
C ALA A 11 -14.90 24.62 -1.60
N VAL A 12 -14.94 23.44 -2.24
CA VAL A 12 -13.81 22.50 -2.29
C VAL A 12 -12.66 23.06 -3.14
N ARG A 13 -12.96 23.65 -4.31
CA ARG A 13 -11.95 24.29 -5.18
C ARG A 13 -11.30 25.49 -4.50
N ASP A 14 -12.08 26.31 -3.82
CA ASP A 14 -11.61 27.46 -3.02
C ASP A 14 -10.76 26.98 -1.83
N ALA A 15 -11.17 25.92 -1.12
CA ALA A 15 -10.36 25.34 -0.05
C ALA A 15 -9.01 24.80 -0.55
N LEU A 16 -8.99 24.17 -1.73
CA LEU A 16 -7.77 23.65 -2.38
C LEU A 16 -6.85 24.75 -2.93
N THR A 17 -7.32 26.00 -3.05
CA THR A 17 -6.57 27.12 -3.63
C THR A 17 -6.35 28.30 -2.67
N ARG A 18 -6.88 28.22 -1.44
CA ARG A 18 -6.95 29.33 -0.48
C ARG A 18 -5.60 29.86 -0.02
N ASP A 19 -4.66 28.95 0.21
CA ASP A 19 -3.29 29.23 0.64
C ASP A 19 -2.32 28.89 -0.50
N PRO A 20 -2.14 29.79 -1.49
CA PRO A 20 -1.33 29.52 -2.67
C PRO A 20 0.15 29.38 -2.33
N ALA A 21 0.80 28.39 -2.94
CA ALA A 21 2.25 28.22 -2.81
C ALA A 21 3.01 29.40 -3.42
N THR A 22 4.03 29.85 -2.70
CA THR A 22 4.96 30.92 -3.09
C THR A 22 6.19 30.33 -3.78
N ARG A 23 6.78 31.07 -4.74
CA ARG A 23 7.89 30.59 -5.59
C ARG A 23 9.00 31.64 -5.66
N PHE A 24 10.22 31.23 -5.30
CA PHE A 24 11.42 32.05 -5.26
C PHE A 24 12.54 31.40 -6.08
N THR A 25 13.65 32.12 -6.25
CA THR A 25 14.86 31.59 -6.87
C THR A 25 16.08 32.18 -6.16
N LEU A 26 16.95 31.32 -5.61
CA LEU A 26 18.19 31.74 -4.94
C LEU A 26 19.22 32.28 -5.96
N PRO A 27 20.26 33.01 -5.54
CA PRO A 27 21.29 33.53 -6.46
C PRO A 27 22.00 32.46 -7.30
N ASN A 28 22.17 31.25 -6.75
CA ASN A 28 22.72 30.09 -7.48
C ASN A 28 21.72 29.44 -8.47
N GLY A 29 20.47 29.91 -8.51
CA GLY A 29 19.45 29.45 -9.44
C GLY A 29 18.55 28.32 -8.94
N LEU A 30 18.69 27.87 -7.68
CA LEU A 30 17.73 26.94 -7.06
C LEU A 30 16.34 27.56 -6.99
N THR A 31 15.34 26.90 -7.56
CA THR A 31 13.93 27.27 -7.32
C THR A 31 13.54 26.81 -5.91
N VAL A 32 12.95 27.70 -5.12
CA VAL A 32 12.38 27.36 -3.80
C VAL A 32 10.87 27.58 -3.85
N ILE A 33 10.09 26.55 -3.50
CA ILE A 33 8.64 26.63 -3.35
C ILE A 33 8.29 26.48 -1.88
N HIS A 34 7.44 27.37 -1.37
CA HIS A 34 6.96 27.31 0.00
C HIS A 34 5.45 27.45 0.08
N LYS A 35 4.77 26.53 0.76
CA LYS A 35 3.40 26.69 1.25
C LYS A 35 3.39 26.54 2.77
N ALA A 36 2.99 27.59 3.48
CA ALA A 36 2.73 27.50 4.91
C ALA A 36 1.52 26.57 5.17
N ASP A 37 1.61 25.76 6.22
CA ASP A 37 0.50 24.93 6.68
C ASP A 37 0.64 24.67 8.19
N HIS A 38 -0.18 25.35 8.99
CA HIS A 38 -0.13 25.29 10.45
C HIS A 38 -1.13 24.28 11.04
N SER A 39 -1.66 23.34 10.23
CA SER A 39 -2.58 22.29 10.70
C SER A 39 -1.88 21.26 11.60
N ALA A 40 -0.56 21.11 11.50
CA ALA A 40 0.28 20.34 12.40
C ALA A 40 1.67 20.98 12.53
N ALA A 41 2.37 20.75 13.64
CA ALA A 41 3.76 21.15 13.87
C ALA A 41 4.74 20.21 13.13
N LEU A 42 4.55 20.05 11.82
CA LEU A 42 5.37 19.22 10.93
C LEU A 42 5.80 20.05 9.72
N ALA A 43 6.91 19.64 9.11
CA ALA A 43 7.37 20.12 7.82
C ALA A 43 7.79 18.95 6.92
N SER A 44 7.44 19.04 5.64
CA SER A 44 8.02 18.23 4.56
C SER A 44 9.00 19.10 3.78
N ILE A 45 10.24 18.65 3.68
CA ILE A 45 11.31 19.28 2.91
C ILE A 45 11.68 18.31 1.79
N GLN A 46 11.56 18.72 0.54
CA GLN A 46 11.78 17.85 -0.62
C GLN A 46 12.71 18.50 -1.64
N VAL A 47 13.74 17.79 -2.09
CA VAL A 47 14.62 18.22 -3.18
C VAL A 47 14.28 17.43 -4.42
N TRP A 48 13.71 18.11 -5.41
CA TRP A 48 13.32 17.56 -6.70
C TRP A 48 14.39 17.91 -7.74
N VAL A 49 15.22 16.94 -8.12
CA VAL A 49 16.21 17.11 -9.19
C VAL A 49 15.53 16.85 -10.53
N LYS A 50 15.68 17.78 -11.49
CA LYS A 50 15.07 17.71 -12.82
C LYS A 50 15.90 16.78 -13.74
N THR A 51 16.04 15.52 -13.33
CA THR A 51 16.72 14.44 -14.04
C THR A 51 16.16 13.08 -13.61
N GLY A 52 16.08 12.12 -14.52
CA GLY A 52 15.51 10.78 -14.30
C GLY A 52 15.90 9.87 -15.47
N SER A 53 15.37 8.65 -15.59
CA SER A 53 15.93 7.66 -16.55
C SER A 53 15.96 8.10 -18.03
N ILE A 54 15.07 9.00 -18.47
CA ILE A 54 15.08 9.54 -19.85
C ILE A 54 16.22 10.55 -20.11
N HIS A 55 16.93 10.94 -19.07
CA HIS A 55 18.01 11.92 -19.08
C HIS A 55 19.41 11.28 -19.02
N GLU A 56 19.53 9.96 -19.15
CA GLU A 56 20.80 9.23 -19.01
C GLU A 56 21.75 9.36 -20.21
N GLY A 57 21.29 9.98 -21.31
CA GLY A 57 22.14 10.37 -22.43
C GLY A 57 22.68 9.17 -23.21
N GLU A 58 23.99 8.93 -23.16
CA GLU A 58 24.61 7.74 -23.77
C GLU A 58 24.35 6.46 -22.96
N TRP A 59 24.01 6.59 -21.67
CA TRP A 59 23.68 5.49 -20.76
C TRP A 59 22.17 5.17 -20.74
N LEU A 60 21.44 5.51 -21.80
CA LEU A 60 19.99 5.42 -21.83
C LEU A 60 19.49 3.98 -21.60
N GLY A 61 18.77 3.78 -20.49
CA GLY A 61 18.27 2.46 -20.10
C GLY A 61 19.30 1.59 -19.43
N ALA A 62 20.39 2.18 -18.91
CA ALA A 62 21.27 1.54 -17.94
C ALA A 62 20.80 1.76 -16.48
N GLY A 63 19.90 2.71 -16.20
CA GLY A 63 19.38 2.95 -14.85
C GLY A 63 20.29 3.85 -13.99
N LEU A 64 21.16 4.63 -14.64
CA LEU A 64 22.16 5.49 -14.00
C LEU A 64 21.56 6.50 -13.01
N SER A 65 20.29 6.88 -13.19
CA SER A 65 19.55 7.79 -12.30
C SER A 65 19.10 7.10 -11.02
N HIS A 66 18.62 5.85 -11.13
CA HIS A 66 18.25 5.02 -9.98
C HIS A 66 19.48 4.65 -9.15
N PHE A 67 20.58 4.30 -9.82
CA PHE A 67 21.85 4.04 -9.15
C PHE A 67 22.40 5.26 -8.42
N LEU A 68 22.29 6.45 -9.02
CA LEU A 68 22.72 7.69 -8.38
C LEU A 68 21.88 8.01 -7.14
N GLU A 69 20.58 7.69 -7.15
CA GLU A 69 19.71 7.82 -5.97
C GLU A 69 20.22 7.00 -4.77
N HIS A 70 20.43 5.71 -4.96
CA HIS A 70 20.95 4.83 -3.91
C HIS A 70 22.33 5.29 -3.43
N MET A 71 23.16 5.80 -4.34
CA MET A 71 24.50 6.29 -4.05
C MET A 71 24.55 7.62 -3.28
N LEU A 72 23.48 8.43 -3.29
CA LEU A 72 23.39 9.63 -2.44
C LEU A 72 23.17 9.30 -0.95
N PHE A 73 22.73 8.08 -0.63
CA PHE A 73 22.69 7.57 0.75
C PHE A 73 24.04 6.99 1.22
N LYS A 74 25.04 6.84 0.33
CA LYS A 74 26.35 6.26 0.66
C LYS A 74 27.37 7.32 1.14
N GLY A 75 26.88 8.25 1.96
CA GLY A 75 27.69 9.27 2.62
C GLY A 75 28.05 10.48 1.77
N THR A 76 28.51 11.53 2.45
CA THR A 76 28.86 12.83 1.88
C THR A 76 30.31 13.20 2.22
N SER A 77 30.75 14.40 1.86
CA SER A 77 32.01 14.97 2.37
C SER A 77 32.02 15.24 3.90
N ARG A 78 30.87 15.11 4.58
CA ARG A 78 30.64 15.44 5.99
C ARG A 78 30.09 14.30 6.85
N ARG A 79 29.51 13.26 6.24
CA ARG A 79 28.70 12.22 6.89
C ARG A 79 29.04 10.83 6.36
N ASP A 80 29.20 9.85 7.24
CA ASP A 80 29.26 8.45 6.84
C ASP A 80 27.85 7.95 6.44
N PRO A 81 27.73 6.82 5.69
CA PRO A 81 26.44 6.34 5.19
C PRO A 81 25.36 6.13 6.27
N LEU A 82 25.77 5.79 7.50
CA LEU A 82 24.87 5.58 8.63
C LEU A 82 24.42 6.88 9.30
N ASP A 83 25.19 7.96 9.21
CA ASP A 83 24.88 9.23 9.88
C ASP A 83 23.65 9.90 9.27
N ILE A 84 23.50 9.81 7.95
CA ILE A 84 22.35 10.35 7.20
C ILE A 84 21.01 9.85 7.78
N SER A 85 20.87 8.55 8.00
CA SER A 85 19.65 7.98 8.56
C SER A 85 19.55 8.17 10.07
N ARG A 86 20.68 8.08 10.80
CA ARG A 86 20.73 8.30 12.25
C ARG A 86 20.34 9.71 12.65
N GLU A 87 20.84 10.75 11.98
CA GLU A 87 20.50 12.14 12.27
C GLU A 87 19.01 12.44 11.99
N VAL A 88 18.46 11.93 10.89
CA VAL A 88 17.01 12.10 10.60
C VAL A 88 16.16 11.41 11.66
N HIS A 89 16.46 10.17 12.02
CA HIS A 89 15.70 9.44 13.04
C HIS A 89 15.85 10.09 14.44
N ALA A 90 17.04 10.59 14.80
CA ALA A 90 17.27 11.32 16.05
C ALA A 90 16.51 12.66 16.09
N ALA A 91 16.30 13.31 14.93
CA ALA A 91 15.47 14.50 14.79
C ALA A 91 13.95 14.20 14.79
N GLY A 92 13.55 12.93 14.97
CA GLY A 92 12.16 12.48 14.92
C GLY A 92 11.56 12.42 13.51
N GLY A 93 12.40 12.43 12.47
CA GLY A 93 12.00 12.46 11.07
C GLY A 93 11.95 11.11 10.38
N TYR A 94 11.49 11.15 9.13
CA TYR A 94 11.54 10.06 8.16
C TYR A 94 12.20 10.58 6.87
N ILE A 95 13.14 9.82 6.30
CA ILE A 95 13.79 10.13 5.01
C ILE A 95 13.50 9.02 4.00
N ASN A 96 13.29 9.41 2.75
CA ASN A 96 13.18 8.48 1.63
C ASN A 96 13.49 9.20 0.30
N ALA A 97 13.62 8.43 -0.78
CA ALA A 97 13.74 8.95 -2.14
C ALA A 97 12.87 8.16 -3.14
N TYR A 98 12.82 8.63 -4.39
CA TYR A 98 12.41 7.84 -5.56
C TYR A 98 12.86 8.49 -6.87
N THR A 99 13.11 7.67 -7.89
CA THR A 99 13.39 8.09 -9.27
C THR A 99 12.23 7.73 -10.19
N THR A 100 11.94 8.62 -11.13
CA THR A 100 11.03 8.39 -12.24
C THR A 100 11.78 8.55 -13.57
N TYR A 101 11.04 8.44 -14.66
CA TYR A 101 11.51 8.77 -16.00
C TYR A 101 12.12 10.18 -16.08
N ASP A 102 11.56 11.17 -15.40
CA ASP A 102 11.83 12.59 -15.59
C ASP A 102 12.46 13.32 -14.37
N ARG A 103 12.29 12.81 -13.14
CA ARG A 103 12.88 13.39 -11.91
C ARG A 103 13.42 12.33 -10.93
N THR A 104 14.31 12.75 -10.05
CA THR A 104 14.67 12.04 -8.81
C THR A 104 14.35 12.97 -7.65
N VAL A 105 13.72 12.44 -6.60
CA VAL A 105 13.22 13.22 -5.46
C VAL A 105 13.75 12.63 -4.17
N TYR A 106 14.34 13.46 -3.33
CA TYR A 106 14.73 13.13 -1.95
C TYR A 106 13.85 13.94 -1.01
N TYR A 107 13.30 13.33 0.02
CA TYR A 107 12.46 14.04 0.98
C TYR A 107 12.69 13.63 2.43
N ILE A 108 12.54 14.61 3.31
CA ILE A 108 12.55 14.44 4.76
C ILE A 108 11.26 15.05 5.32
N ASP A 109 10.49 14.23 6.04
CA ASP A 109 9.33 14.65 6.81
C ASP A 109 9.71 14.69 8.30
N VAL A 110 9.59 15.85 8.97
CA VAL A 110 10.09 16.12 10.33
C VAL A 110 9.11 16.96 11.17
N PRO A 111 9.26 16.98 12.51
CA PRO A 111 8.75 18.08 13.35
C PRO A 111 9.24 19.45 12.85
N SER A 112 8.42 20.50 12.98
CA SER A 112 8.77 21.85 12.52
C SER A 112 10.02 22.41 13.22
N GLU A 113 10.20 22.10 14.50
CA GLU A 113 11.39 22.43 15.31
C GLU A 113 12.67 21.71 14.83
N SER A 114 12.53 20.60 14.11
CA SER A 114 13.62 19.81 13.54
C SER A 114 13.94 20.18 12.08
N ALA A 115 13.28 21.20 11.52
CA ALA A 115 13.39 21.54 10.10
C ALA A 115 14.82 21.86 9.65
N GLU A 116 15.64 22.54 10.47
CA GLU A 116 17.04 22.85 10.12
C GLU A 116 17.85 21.59 9.78
N THR A 117 17.68 20.51 10.56
CA THR A 117 18.34 19.22 10.32
C THR A 117 17.97 18.64 8.95
N ALA A 118 16.69 18.76 8.56
CA ALA A 118 16.24 18.30 7.25
C ALA A 118 16.85 19.11 6.09
N PHE A 119 16.95 20.44 6.22
CA PHE A 119 17.62 21.28 5.23
C PHE A 119 19.11 20.97 5.11
N ASP A 120 19.81 20.75 6.23
CA ASP A 120 21.24 20.46 6.21
C ASP A 120 21.57 19.09 5.60
N ILE A 121 20.79 18.06 5.92
CA ILE A 121 20.99 16.71 5.38
C ILE A 121 20.67 16.68 3.89
N LEU A 122 19.54 17.27 3.45
CA LEU A 122 19.16 17.31 2.03
C LEU A 122 20.12 18.16 1.19
N GLY A 123 20.59 19.29 1.71
CA GLY A 123 21.59 20.13 1.03
C GLY A 123 22.93 19.40 0.87
N ASP A 124 23.40 18.75 1.92
CA ASP A 124 24.65 17.98 1.95
C ASP A 124 24.60 16.76 1.03
N MET A 125 23.57 15.90 1.12
CA MET A 125 23.48 14.73 0.23
C MET A 125 23.30 15.13 -1.24
N THR A 126 22.47 16.13 -1.55
CA THR A 126 22.19 16.47 -2.95
C THR A 126 23.43 17.02 -3.65
N PHE A 127 24.24 17.85 -2.98
CA PHE A 127 25.31 18.63 -3.61
C PHE A 127 26.74 18.32 -3.13
N SER A 128 26.91 17.43 -2.14
CA SER A 128 28.21 17.06 -1.55
C SER A 128 28.41 15.55 -1.35
N ALA A 129 27.72 14.70 -2.13
CA ALA A 129 27.83 13.24 -2.07
C ALA A 129 29.26 12.74 -2.34
N SER A 130 29.69 11.70 -1.62
CA SER A 130 31.06 11.15 -1.72
C SER A 130 31.29 10.37 -3.03
N LEU A 131 30.29 9.59 -3.44
CA LEU A 131 30.33 8.61 -4.53
C LEU A 131 31.60 7.73 -4.47
N ALA A 132 31.90 7.14 -3.32
CA ALA A 132 33.09 6.32 -3.09
C ALA A 132 33.09 4.99 -3.88
N ASP A 133 34.28 4.49 -4.22
CA ASP A 133 34.47 3.31 -5.12
C ASP A 133 34.00 1.98 -4.47
N ASP A 134 34.09 1.88 -3.15
CA ASP A 134 33.64 0.73 -2.36
C ASP A 134 32.11 0.71 -2.23
N GLY A 135 31.50 1.84 -1.87
CA GLY A 135 30.05 2.01 -1.87
C GLY A 135 29.43 1.73 -3.24
N PHE A 136 30.09 2.15 -4.32
CA PHE A 136 29.68 1.85 -5.70
C PHE A 136 29.63 0.35 -5.99
N ALA A 137 30.65 -0.40 -5.58
CA ALA A 137 30.72 -1.84 -5.82
C ALA A 137 29.61 -2.60 -5.05
N THR A 138 29.44 -2.30 -3.76
CA THR A 138 28.39 -2.91 -2.93
C THR A 138 26.99 -2.61 -3.47
N GLU A 139 26.72 -1.36 -3.87
CA GLU A 139 25.39 -0.95 -4.30
C GLU A 139 25.04 -1.39 -5.73
N ARG A 140 26.04 -1.52 -6.61
CA ARG A 140 25.86 -2.18 -7.92
C ARG A 140 25.34 -3.61 -7.75
N ASP A 141 25.84 -4.35 -6.77
CA ASP A 141 25.37 -5.71 -6.49
C ASP A 141 23.97 -5.73 -5.82
N VAL A 142 23.58 -4.69 -5.09
CA VAL A 142 22.19 -4.51 -4.61
C VAL A 142 21.24 -4.33 -5.78
N ILE A 143 21.52 -3.39 -6.69
CA ILE A 143 20.67 -3.08 -7.83
C ILE A 143 20.62 -4.25 -8.83
N LEU A 144 21.71 -5.01 -9.01
CA LEU A 144 21.67 -6.26 -9.80
C LEU A 144 20.70 -7.31 -9.22
N ARG A 145 20.54 -7.36 -7.89
CA ARG A 145 19.54 -8.22 -7.24
C ARG A 145 18.12 -7.67 -7.42
N GLU A 146 17.93 -6.35 -7.33
CA GLU A 146 16.63 -5.70 -7.53
C GLU A 146 16.12 -5.77 -8.99
N ILE A 147 17.04 -5.67 -9.96
CA ILE A 147 16.73 -5.95 -11.37
C ILE A 147 16.20 -7.38 -11.49
N ALA A 148 16.91 -8.38 -10.93
CA ALA A 148 16.51 -9.78 -10.99
C ALA A 148 15.17 -10.07 -10.29
N MET A 149 14.99 -9.62 -9.03
CA MET A 149 13.80 -9.88 -8.22
C MET A 149 12.48 -9.45 -8.90
N GLY A 150 12.49 -8.41 -9.73
CA GLY A 150 11.31 -7.97 -10.46
C GLY A 150 11.20 -8.50 -11.90
N GLU A 151 12.10 -9.37 -12.36
CA GLU A 151 11.85 -10.19 -13.56
C GLU A 151 11.09 -11.48 -13.21
N ASP A 152 10.98 -11.80 -11.92
CA ASP A 152 10.06 -12.79 -11.35
C ASP A 152 8.61 -12.22 -11.32
N ASP A 153 8.48 -10.93 -10.95
CA ASP A 153 7.21 -10.17 -10.93
C ASP A 153 6.54 -10.15 -12.32
N ALA A 154 5.40 -10.85 -12.38
CA ALA A 154 4.58 -11.00 -13.57
C ALA A 154 4.06 -9.66 -14.13
N ASP A 155 3.61 -8.75 -13.27
CA ASP A 155 2.99 -7.48 -13.67
C ASP A 155 4.05 -6.45 -14.06
N ARG A 156 5.20 -6.40 -13.36
CA ARG A 156 6.34 -5.56 -13.75
C ARG A 156 6.87 -5.97 -15.13
N LYS A 157 7.05 -7.27 -15.36
CA LYS A 157 7.49 -7.87 -16.63
C LYS A 157 6.50 -7.63 -17.77
N LEU A 158 5.20 -7.79 -17.51
CA LEU A 158 4.12 -7.48 -18.44
C LEU A 158 4.14 -5.99 -18.84
N PHE A 159 4.28 -5.08 -17.87
CA PHE A 159 4.36 -3.63 -18.13
C PHE A 159 5.64 -3.23 -18.87
N HIS A 160 6.80 -3.79 -18.51
CA HIS A 160 8.06 -3.57 -19.23
C HIS A 160 7.98 -4.03 -20.69
N GLY A 161 7.40 -5.20 -20.95
CA GLY A 161 7.11 -5.67 -22.30
C GLY A 161 6.13 -4.74 -23.02
N PHE A 162 5.02 -4.35 -22.38
CA PHE A 162 4.04 -3.43 -22.95
C PHE A 162 4.69 -2.11 -23.40
N ALA A 163 5.49 -1.50 -22.52
CA ALA A 163 6.20 -0.25 -22.81
C ALA A 163 7.18 -0.38 -23.99
N ARG A 164 7.91 -1.50 -24.11
CA ARG A 164 8.78 -1.80 -25.27
C ARG A 164 7.99 -1.99 -26.57
N THR A 165 6.81 -2.60 -26.50
CA THR A 165 5.95 -2.81 -27.68
C THR A 165 5.28 -1.50 -28.11
N VAL A 166 5.00 -0.57 -27.18
CA VAL A 166 4.46 0.77 -27.49
C VAL A 166 5.55 1.74 -27.98
N TYR A 167 6.76 1.69 -27.43
CA TYR A 167 7.83 2.65 -27.70
C TYR A 167 9.05 1.98 -28.37
N HIS A 168 9.34 2.33 -29.62
CA HIS A 168 10.51 1.85 -30.37
C HIS A 168 11.65 2.89 -30.46
N LYS A 169 11.41 4.14 -30.04
CA LYS A 169 12.35 5.26 -30.04
C LYS A 169 12.30 6.10 -28.78
N HIS A 170 11.12 6.37 -28.23
CA HIS A 170 11.04 7.19 -27.03
C HIS A 170 11.65 6.45 -25.81
N PRO A 171 12.35 7.15 -24.89
CA PRO A 171 12.98 6.56 -23.71
C PRO A 171 12.09 5.71 -22.78
N TYR A 172 10.77 5.89 -22.83
CA TYR A 172 9.83 5.10 -22.02
C TYR A 172 9.83 3.59 -22.33
N GLN A 173 10.53 3.13 -23.37
CA GLN A 173 10.77 1.71 -23.62
C GLN A 173 11.75 1.05 -22.62
N HIS A 174 12.50 1.86 -21.85
CA HIS A 174 13.47 1.38 -20.87
C HIS A 174 12.90 1.51 -19.45
N PRO A 175 13.04 0.50 -18.57
CA PRO A 175 12.63 0.61 -17.18
C PRO A 175 13.53 1.60 -16.44
N VAL A 176 13.01 2.20 -15.36
CA VAL A 176 13.74 3.22 -14.59
C VAL A 176 15.02 2.65 -13.94
N ILE A 177 14.99 1.39 -13.51
CA ILE A 177 16.14 0.64 -12.97
C ILE A 177 17.15 0.19 -14.05
N GLY A 178 16.81 0.34 -15.34
CA GLY A 178 17.65 -0.09 -16.45
C GLY A 178 17.57 -1.59 -16.80
N TRP A 179 18.22 -1.97 -17.90
CA TRP A 179 18.42 -3.37 -18.31
C TRP A 179 19.72 -3.89 -17.75
N LYS A 180 19.75 -5.17 -17.32
CA LYS A 180 20.92 -5.79 -16.69
C LYS A 180 22.20 -5.64 -17.51
N GLU A 181 22.14 -5.96 -18.80
CA GLU A 181 23.30 -5.96 -19.69
C GLU A 181 23.87 -4.54 -19.91
N GLN A 182 23.04 -3.51 -19.83
CA GLN A 182 23.47 -2.10 -19.87
C GLN A 182 23.96 -1.62 -18.50
N PHE A 183 23.29 -1.98 -17.42
CA PHE A 183 23.68 -1.64 -16.05
C PHE A 183 25.04 -2.24 -15.68
N GLU A 184 25.32 -3.49 -16.10
CA GLU A 184 26.59 -4.15 -15.85
C GLU A 184 27.80 -3.41 -16.44
N GLN A 185 27.59 -2.59 -17.48
CA GLN A 185 28.61 -1.77 -18.15
C GLN A 185 28.85 -0.40 -17.49
N VAL A 186 28.01 0.03 -16.53
CA VAL A 186 28.18 1.31 -15.83
C VAL A 186 29.42 1.29 -14.95
N ASP A 187 30.26 2.32 -15.07
CA ASP A 187 31.38 2.57 -14.17
C ASP A 187 31.15 3.79 -13.25
N VAL A 188 32.02 3.94 -12.25
CA VAL A 188 31.93 4.99 -11.24
C VAL A 188 32.21 6.39 -11.80
N GLU A 189 32.95 6.52 -12.90
CA GLU A 189 33.23 7.82 -13.52
C GLU A 189 32.06 8.29 -14.40
N ALA A 190 31.33 7.37 -15.04
CA ALA A 190 30.04 7.64 -15.65
C ALA A 190 29.04 8.18 -14.62
N LEU A 191 28.91 7.51 -13.45
CA LEU A 191 28.05 7.95 -12.35
C LEU A 191 28.47 9.32 -11.80
N ARG A 192 29.77 9.51 -11.48
CA ARG A 192 30.32 10.80 -11.04
C ARG A 192 30.13 11.90 -12.08
N THR A 193 30.18 11.58 -13.37
CA THR A 193 29.98 12.53 -14.47
C THR A 193 28.51 12.95 -14.56
N TYR A 194 27.59 11.99 -14.49
CA TYR A 194 26.15 12.26 -14.48
C TYR A 194 25.74 13.12 -13.27
N TYR A 195 26.26 12.81 -12.07
CA TYR A 195 26.11 13.63 -10.87
C TYR A 195 26.55 15.08 -11.11
N ARG A 196 27.82 15.30 -11.51
CA ARG A 196 28.39 16.64 -11.80
C ARG A 196 27.62 17.45 -12.85
N GLN A 197 26.94 16.80 -13.80
CA GLN A 197 26.19 17.48 -14.86
C GLN A 197 24.74 17.81 -14.48
N ARG A 198 24.12 17.04 -13.57
CA ARG A 198 22.66 17.05 -13.36
C ARG A 198 22.25 17.46 -11.95
N TYR A 199 23.07 17.16 -10.94
CA TYR A 199 22.86 17.51 -9.54
C TYR A 199 23.47 18.88 -9.25
N ILE A 200 22.87 19.91 -9.85
CA ILE A 200 23.29 21.31 -9.73
C ILE A 200 22.08 22.18 -9.36
N PRO A 201 22.26 23.29 -8.59
CA PRO A 201 21.11 23.98 -7.97
C PRO A 201 20.10 24.50 -9.00
N ASN A 202 20.59 25.05 -10.11
CA ASN A 202 19.76 25.50 -11.23
C ASN A 202 19.18 24.38 -12.12
N ASN A 203 19.28 23.12 -11.69
CA ASN A 203 18.56 21.96 -12.22
C ASN A 203 17.73 21.26 -11.14
N ALA A 204 17.50 21.91 -10.00
CA ALA A 204 16.71 21.38 -8.88
C ALA A 204 15.63 22.37 -8.43
N THR A 205 14.65 21.84 -7.69
CA THR A 205 13.62 22.60 -6.97
C THR A 205 13.58 22.11 -5.52
N LEU A 206 13.77 23.00 -4.56
CA LEU A 206 13.47 22.76 -3.15
C LEU A 206 11.98 23.07 -2.91
N VAL A 207 11.23 22.13 -2.36
CA VAL A 207 9.81 22.28 -2.02
C VAL A 207 9.64 22.09 -0.52
N VAL A 208 8.98 23.05 0.13
CA VAL A 208 8.78 23.05 1.58
C VAL A 208 7.30 23.30 1.88
N VAL A 209 6.69 22.40 2.65
CA VAL A 209 5.31 22.55 3.14
C VAL A 209 5.22 22.21 4.61
N GLY A 210 4.61 23.07 5.41
CA GLY A 210 4.42 22.83 6.84
C GLY A 210 4.38 24.09 7.69
N SER A 211 4.50 23.93 9.01
CA SER A 211 4.38 25.04 9.95
C SER A 211 5.70 25.82 10.10
N LEU A 212 6.15 26.44 9.01
CA LEU A 212 7.30 27.35 8.94
C LEU A 212 6.87 28.68 8.28
N SER A 213 7.51 29.78 8.62
CA SER A 213 7.33 31.04 7.88
C SER A 213 8.18 31.07 6.62
N GLN A 214 7.77 31.89 5.65
CA GLN A 214 8.53 32.16 4.43
C GLN A 214 9.93 32.74 4.73
N GLY A 215 10.10 33.44 5.87
CA GLY A 215 11.39 34.00 6.29
C GLY A 215 12.38 32.89 6.69
N GLU A 216 11.96 32.02 7.60
CA GLU A 216 12.75 30.87 8.07
C GLU A 216 13.13 29.94 6.91
N VAL A 217 12.18 29.65 6.00
CA VAL A 217 12.43 28.80 4.84
C VAL A 217 13.46 29.41 3.87
N LEU A 218 13.45 30.73 3.66
CA LEU A 218 14.46 31.40 2.81
C LEU A 218 15.82 31.50 3.50
N GLU A 219 15.87 31.71 4.82
CA GLU A 219 17.12 31.70 5.59
C GLU A 219 17.78 30.33 5.59
N LEU A 220 17.02 29.26 5.88
CA LEU A 220 17.51 27.88 5.83
C LEU A 220 17.90 27.45 4.39
N ALA A 221 17.14 27.87 3.37
CA ALA A 221 17.49 27.59 1.97
C ALA A 221 18.82 28.24 1.57
N GLU A 222 19.02 29.54 1.85
CA GLU A 222 20.28 30.22 1.52
C GLU A 222 21.46 29.64 2.34
N LYS A 223 21.24 29.31 3.62
CA LYS A 223 22.26 28.73 4.51
C LYS A 223 22.79 27.36 4.05
N HIS A 224 21.89 26.42 3.76
CA HIS A 224 22.26 25.03 3.45
C HIS A 224 22.36 24.72 1.96
N PHE A 225 21.72 25.50 1.08
CA PHE A 225 21.75 25.29 -0.37
C PHE A 225 22.44 26.43 -1.15
N GLY A 226 22.51 27.65 -0.63
CA GLY A 226 23.05 28.81 -1.34
C GLY A 226 24.54 28.71 -1.70
N GLN A 227 25.31 27.91 -0.94
CA GLN A 227 26.74 27.66 -1.18
C GLN A 227 27.02 26.74 -2.39
N ALA A 228 26.04 25.93 -2.81
CA ALA A 228 26.22 25.03 -3.94
C ALA A 228 26.38 25.84 -5.26
N PRO A 229 27.37 25.53 -6.11
CA PRO A 229 27.70 26.37 -7.26
C PRO A 229 26.71 26.21 -8.41
N ARG A 230 26.27 27.33 -8.99
CA ARG A 230 25.53 27.35 -10.25
C ARG A 230 26.40 26.84 -11.40
N ALA A 231 25.86 25.95 -12.24
CA ALA A 231 26.58 25.39 -13.38
C ALA A 231 25.71 25.31 -14.65
N ALA A 232 26.31 24.90 -15.77
CA ALA A 232 25.57 24.63 -16.99
C ALA A 232 24.88 23.26 -16.89
N CYS A 233 23.57 23.22 -17.11
CA CYS A 233 22.84 21.98 -17.38
C CYS A 233 22.70 21.83 -18.91
N PRO A 234 23.39 20.89 -19.57
CA PRO A 234 23.16 20.62 -20.98
C PRO A 234 21.73 20.09 -21.20
N PRO A 235 20.98 20.59 -22.20
CA PRO A 235 19.72 20.00 -22.58
C PRO A 235 19.97 18.64 -23.22
N ILE A 236 19.19 17.63 -22.81
CA ILE A 236 19.29 16.26 -23.33
C ILE A 236 18.16 16.06 -24.33
N TYR A 237 18.49 15.50 -25.49
CA TYR A 237 17.52 15.27 -26.56
C TYR A 237 16.71 13.99 -26.27
N ILE A 238 15.43 14.18 -25.98
CA ILE A 238 14.44 13.11 -25.87
C ILE A 238 13.77 12.97 -27.25
N PRO A 239 13.90 11.83 -27.96
CA PRO A 239 13.25 11.62 -29.25
C PRO A 239 11.76 11.28 -29.08
N ASP A 240 10.89 11.98 -29.81
CA ASP A 240 9.45 11.67 -29.89
C ASP A 240 9.21 10.27 -30.49
N GLU A 241 8.18 9.53 -30.03
CA GLU A 241 7.87 8.22 -30.62
C GLU A 241 7.12 8.37 -31.96
N PRO A 242 7.59 7.77 -33.07
CA PRO A 242 6.92 7.81 -34.36
C PRO A 242 5.47 7.34 -34.30
N THR A 243 4.59 7.94 -35.10
CA THR A 243 3.17 7.57 -35.17
C THR A 243 3.00 6.08 -35.48
N GLN A 244 2.24 5.37 -34.65
CA GLN A 244 1.87 3.99 -34.90
C GLN A 244 0.86 3.92 -36.08
N LEU A 245 1.17 3.09 -37.09
CA LEU A 245 0.41 2.96 -38.34
C LEU A 245 -0.27 1.59 -38.52
N ALA A 246 -0.05 0.66 -37.60
CA ALA A 246 -0.64 -0.67 -37.57
C ALA A 246 -0.68 -1.17 -36.12
N ALA A 247 -1.62 -2.07 -35.82
CA ALA A 247 -1.67 -2.72 -34.52
C ALA A 247 -0.36 -3.47 -34.21
N ARG A 248 0.07 -3.44 -32.95
CA ARG A 248 1.25 -4.17 -32.47
C ARG A 248 0.78 -5.22 -31.45
N SER A 249 1.42 -6.38 -31.45
CA SER A 249 1.18 -7.41 -30.43
C SER A 249 2.48 -8.14 -30.12
N ASP A 250 2.68 -8.48 -28.86
CA ASP A 250 3.76 -9.36 -28.41
C ASP A 250 3.23 -10.40 -27.40
N ARG A 251 3.97 -11.49 -27.19
CA ARG A 251 3.63 -12.55 -26.24
C ARG A 251 4.86 -12.95 -25.45
N LEU A 252 4.88 -12.59 -24.17
CA LEU A 252 5.84 -13.10 -23.22
C LEU A 252 5.37 -14.47 -22.73
N TYR A 253 6.32 -15.36 -22.48
CA TYR A 253 6.09 -16.69 -21.94
C TYR A 253 6.78 -16.82 -20.59
N GLY A 254 6.24 -17.65 -19.70
CA GLY A 254 6.91 -17.98 -18.45
C GLY A 254 6.09 -18.80 -17.47
N ASP A 255 6.77 -19.12 -16.37
CA ASP A 255 6.36 -19.86 -15.19
C ASP A 255 5.18 -19.16 -14.47
N TYR A 256 3.94 -19.27 -14.96
CA TYR A 256 2.73 -18.62 -14.41
C TYR A 256 1.49 -19.49 -14.70
N GLN A 257 0.38 -19.37 -13.94
CA GLN A 257 -0.89 -20.11 -14.24
C GLN A 257 -2.15 -19.25 -14.23
N ILE A 258 -1.99 -17.93 -14.20
CA ILE A 258 -3.05 -16.99 -14.60
C ILE A 258 -2.48 -16.26 -15.82
N GLU A 259 -3.21 -16.31 -16.94
CA GLU A 259 -2.81 -15.62 -18.16
C GLU A 259 -3.15 -14.14 -17.99
N ARG A 260 -2.13 -13.28 -18.06
CA ARG A 260 -2.25 -11.83 -17.83
C ARG A 260 -2.07 -11.07 -19.14
N GLY A 261 -2.70 -9.91 -19.30
CA GLY A 261 -2.53 -9.11 -20.51
C GLY A 261 -2.88 -7.64 -20.36
N MET A 262 -2.34 -6.85 -21.28
CA MET A 262 -2.61 -5.42 -21.41
C MET A 262 -2.95 -5.09 -22.86
N LEU A 263 -4.02 -4.31 -23.07
CA LEU A 263 -4.30 -3.61 -24.32
C LEU A 263 -4.11 -2.12 -24.05
N GLY A 264 -3.59 -1.36 -25.00
CA GLY A 264 -3.56 0.09 -24.84
C GLY A 264 -3.07 0.87 -26.06
N TYR A 265 -3.11 2.19 -25.90
CA TYR A 265 -2.99 3.16 -26.98
C TYR A 265 -2.13 4.33 -26.50
N ARG A 266 -1.27 4.87 -27.37
CA ARG A 266 -0.61 6.16 -27.09
C ARG A 266 -1.63 7.27 -27.11
N VAL A 267 -1.64 8.07 -26.04
CA VAL A 267 -2.55 9.22 -25.88
C VAL A 267 -1.75 10.47 -25.48
N PRO A 268 -2.30 11.67 -25.67
CA PRO A 268 -1.63 12.91 -25.24
C PRO A 268 -1.47 12.96 -23.72
N GLY A 269 -0.30 13.37 -23.25
CA GLY A 269 0.01 13.47 -21.83
C GLY A 269 -0.36 14.81 -21.20
N LEU A 270 0.33 15.09 -20.09
CA LEU A 270 0.04 16.22 -19.19
C LEU A 270 0.06 17.56 -19.93
N GLY A 271 -0.94 18.40 -19.63
CA GLY A 271 -1.14 19.69 -20.28
C GLY A 271 -2.00 19.67 -21.55
N HIS A 272 -2.30 18.51 -22.14
CA HIS A 272 -3.20 18.42 -23.29
C HIS A 272 -4.69 18.55 -22.86
N PRO A 273 -5.55 19.30 -23.58
CA PRO A 273 -6.95 19.52 -23.18
C PRO A 273 -7.82 18.26 -23.21
N ASP A 274 -7.44 17.23 -23.96
CA ASP A 274 -8.18 15.96 -24.02
C ASP A 274 -7.88 15.00 -22.87
N LEU A 275 -6.78 15.20 -22.13
CA LEU A 275 -6.36 14.25 -21.10
C LEU A 275 -7.43 14.02 -20.01
N PRO A 276 -8.09 15.06 -19.45
CA PRO A 276 -9.19 14.86 -18.49
C PRO A 276 -10.35 14.01 -19.03
N ALA A 277 -10.64 14.06 -20.33
CA ALA A 277 -11.66 13.20 -20.93
C ALA A 277 -11.17 11.76 -21.13
N LEU A 278 -9.87 11.55 -21.35
CA LEU A 278 -9.25 10.23 -21.44
C LEU A 278 -9.17 9.52 -20.08
N GLU A 279 -8.81 10.26 -19.03
CA GLU A 279 -8.79 9.77 -17.64
C GLU A 279 -10.19 9.35 -17.18
N ILE A 280 -11.20 10.17 -17.46
CA ILE A 280 -12.61 9.85 -17.14
C ILE A 280 -13.15 8.73 -18.04
N LEU A 281 -12.71 8.60 -19.29
CA LEU A 281 -13.03 7.45 -20.14
C LEU A 281 -12.46 6.15 -19.55
N ALA A 282 -11.18 6.15 -19.16
CA ALA A 282 -10.55 4.99 -18.52
C ALA A 282 -11.27 4.62 -17.20
N HIS A 283 -11.57 5.60 -16.35
CA HIS A 283 -12.33 5.35 -15.12
C HIS A 283 -13.73 4.80 -15.38
N ALA A 284 -14.50 5.36 -16.32
CA ALA A 284 -15.84 4.86 -16.66
C ALA A 284 -15.81 3.44 -17.25
N LEU A 285 -14.76 3.10 -18.00
CA LEU A 285 -14.57 1.78 -18.58
C LEU A 285 -14.15 0.73 -17.55
N GLY A 286 -13.18 1.00 -16.67
CA GLY A 286 -12.53 -0.04 -15.85
C GLY A 286 -12.20 0.30 -14.39
N HIS A 287 -12.66 1.41 -13.82
CA HIS A 287 -12.38 1.73 -12.41
C HIS A 287 -13.56 1.43 -11.48
N GLY A 288 -13.33 0.58 -10.49
CA GLY A 288 -14.35 0.13 -9.53
C GLY A 288 -15.24 -1.00 -10.04
N GLN A 289 -16.00 -1.62 -9.14
CA GLN A 289 -16.75 -2.86 -9.43
C GLN A 289 -17.99 -2.60 -10.31
N SER A 290 -18.49 -1.36 -10.36
CA SER A 290 -19.58 -0.98 -11.27
C SER A 290 -19.12 -0.59 -12.68
N SER A 291 -17.81 -0.65 -12.99
CA SER A 291 -17.28 -0.26 -14.30
C SER A 291 -17.71 -1.21 -15.43
N ILE A 292 -17.73 -0.71 -16.67
CA ILE A 292 -18.29 -1.42 -17.83
C ILE A 292 -17.55 -2.74 -18.09
N LEU A 293 -16.21 -2.71 -18.05
CA LEU A 293 -15.35 -3.87 -18.25
C LEU A 293 -15.50 -4.88 -17.12
N TRP A 294 -15.55 -4.44 -15.86
CA TRP A 294 -15.76 -5.33 -14.71
C TRP A 294 -17.11 -6.04 -14.80
N GLN A 295 -18.19 -5.27 -14.97
CA GLN A 295 -19.55 -5.80 -15.07
C GLN A 295 -19.68 -6.79 -16.23
N ARG A 296 -19.16 -6.47 -17.42
CA ARG A 296 -19.32 -7.30 -18.60
C ARG A 296 -18.37 -8.51 -18.63
N LEU A 297 -17.08 -8.35 -18.35
CA LEU A 297 -16.10 -9.43 -18.47
C LEU A 297 -15.99 -10.30 -17.21
N ARG A 298 -16.05 -9.72 -16.00
CA ARG A 298 -16.00 -10.49 -14.74
C ARG A 298 -17.39 -10.99 -14.35
N GLU A 299 -18.33 -10.08 -14.10
CA GLU A 299 -19.62 -10.46 -13.48
C GLU A 299 -20.56 -11.21 -14.44
N GLU A 300 -20.75 -10.70 -15.65
CA GLU A 300 -21.66 -11.29 -16.66
C GLU A 300 -21.03 -12.48 -17.40
N LYS A 301 -19.86 -12.29 -18.04
CA LYS A 301 -19.26 -13.30 -18.92
C LYS A 301 -18.23 -14.22 -18.25
N ARG A 302 -17.76 -13.92 -17.04
CA ARG A 302 -16.82 -14.74 -16.24
C ARG A 302 -15.54 -15.15 -17.01
N LEU A 303 -15.06 -14.21 -17.83
CA LEU A 303 -13.86 -14.37 -18.66
C LEU A 303 -12.58 -14.02 -17.91
N VAL A 304 -12.66 -13.10 -16.94
CA VAL A 304 -11.52 -12.56 -16.18
C VAL A 304 -11.75 -12.69 -14.66
N HIS A 305 -10.65 -12.79 -13.92
CA HIS A 305 -10.59 -12.69 -12.45
C HIS A 305 -10.43 -11.24 -12.01
N GLN A 306 -9.62 -10.47 -12.73
CA GLN A 306 -9.49 -9.01 -12.59
C GLN A 306 -9.50 -8.38 -13.97
N ILE A 307 -10.11 -7.20 -14.07
CA ILE A 307 -9.94 -6.27 -15.19
C ILE A 307 -10.06 -4.84 -14.67
N ASP A 308 -9.16 -3.97 -15.12
CA ASP A 308 -9.18 -2.55 -14.83
C ASP A 308 -8.63 -1.72 -16.00
N ALA A 309 -8.81 -0.40 -15.95
CA ALA A 309 -8.36 0.52 -16.99
C ALA A 309 -7.88 1.85 -16.41
N SER A 310 -6.82 2.40 -16.98
CA SER A 310 -6.15 3.60 -16.46
C SER A 310 -5.45 4.42 -17.54
N CYS A 311 -5.12 5.68 -17.21
CA CYS A 311 -4.25 6.53 -18.00
C CYS A 311 -2.91 6.72 -17.27
N TRP A 312 -1.84 6.17 -17.83
CA TRP A 312 -0.47 6.37 -17.35
C TRP A 312 0.11 7.65 -17.95
N THR A 313 0.33 8.67 -17.11
CA THR A 313 0.61 10.06 -17.51
C THR A 313 1.97 10.59 -16.99
N PRO A 314 3.10 9.96 -17.37
CA PRO A 314 4.44 10.29 -16.84
C PRO A 314 4.95 11.68 -17.24
N GLY A 315 4.43 12.25 -18.34
CA GLY A 315 4.94 13.50 -18.92
C GLY A 315 4.10 13.92 -20.13
N LYS A 316 4.75 14.35 -21.22
CA LYS A 316 4.10 14.84 -22.45
C LYS A 316 3.46 13.74 -23.30
N GLU A 317 4.05 12.55 -23.28
CA GLU A 317 3.42 11.33 -23.81
C GLU A 317 2.76 10.54 -22.66
N ALA A 318 1.67 9.83 -22.96
CA ALA A 318 0.92 9.00 -22.05
C ALA A 318 0.37 7.74 -22.73
N MET A 319 -0.12 6.79 -21.94
CA MET A 319 -0.79 5.58 -22.43
C MET A 319 -2.14 5.40 -21.73
N LEU A 320 -3.22 5.23 -22.50
CA LEU A 320 -4.47 4.67 -21.97
C LEU A 320 -4.41 3.15 -22.16
N TRP A 321 -4.59 2.39 -21.09
CA TRP A 321 -4.50 0.94 -21.11
C TRP A 321 -5.64 0.26 -20.33
N VAL A 322 -5.89 -0.99 -20.68
CA VAL A 322 -6.80 -1.95 -20.03
C VAL A 322 -5.98 -3.19 -19.67
N GLY A 323 -5.91 -3.52 -18.38
CA GLY A 323 -5.18 -4.68 -17.86
C GLY A 323 -6.16 -5.75 -17.38
N TYR A 324 -5.81 -7.02 -17.55
CA TYR A 324 -6.64 -8.13 -17.07
C TYR A 324 -5.81 -9.36 -16.67
N ALA A 325 -6.46 -10.23 -15.89
CA ALA A 325 -5.97 -11.54 -15.50
C ALA A 325 -7.08 -12.58 -15.67
N CYS A 326 -6.81 -13.70 -16.35
CA CYS A 326 -7.80 -14.74 -16.67
C CYS A 326 -7.24 -16.17 -16.62
N ASP A 327 -8.13 -17.17 -16.63
CA ASP A 327 -7.71 -18.57 -16.76
C ASP A 327 -6.98 -18.80 -18.10
N PRO A 328 -5.98 -19.71 -18.16
CA PRO A 328 -5.25 -20.00 -19.39
C PRO A 328 -6.16 -20.39 -20.55
N GLY A 329 -5.95 -19.77 -21.71
CA GLY A 329 -6.76 -19.97 -22.91
C GLY A 329 -8.02 -19.09 -22.99
N LYS A 330 -8.36 -18.30 -21.95
CA LYS A 330 -9.43 -17.30 -22.04
C LYS A 330 -9.00 -15.97 -22.68
N ARG A 331 -7.70 -15.77 -22.94
CA ARG A 331 -7.17 -14.53 -23.50
C ARG A 331 -7.87 -14.03 -24.77
N GLU A 332 -8.12 -14.90 -25.74
CA GLU A 332 -8.71 -14.48 -27.03
C GLU A 332 -10.17 -13.96 -26.91
N PRO A 333 -11.09 -14.64 -26.20
CA PRO A 333 -12.39 -14.05 -25.91
C PRO A 333 -12.34 -12.84 -24.96
N VAL A 334 -11.30 -12.70 -24.11
CA VAL A 334 -11.09 -11.47 -23.32
C VAL A 334 -10.68 -10.30 -24.21
N GLU A 335 -9.61 -10.42 -24.98
CA GLU A 335 -9.12 -9.37 -25.89
C GLU A 335 -10.20 -8.92 -26.89
N ALA A 336 -10.96 -9.87 -27.45
CA ALA A 336 -12.06 -9.58 -28.36
C ALA A 336 -13.20 -8.81 -27.68
N GLU A 337 -13.52 -9.13 -26.42
CA GLU A 337 -14.57 -8.44 -25.67
C GLU A 337 -14.12 -7.05 -25.20
N VAL A 338 -12.86 -6.88 -24.78
CA VAL A 338 -12.29 -5.55 -24.51
C VAL A 338 -12.33 -4.70 -25.77
N ALA A 339 -11.86 -5.22 -26.92
CA ALA A 339 -11.91 -4.50 -28.19
C ALA A 339 -13.34 -4.09 -28.58
N ALA A 340 -14.34 -4.96 -28.35
CA ALA A 340 -15.75 -4.63 -28.57
C ALA A 340 -16.26 -3.51 -27.65
N VAL A 341 -15.91 -3.53 -26.36
CA VAL A 341 -16.25 -2.46 -25.41
C VAL A 341 -15.59 -1.13 -25.77
N LEU A 342 -14.35 -1.15 -26.30
CA LEU A 342 -13.64 0.05 -26.73
C LEU A 342 -14.17 0.62 -28.05
N ASP A 343 -14.61 -0.22 -29.00
CA ASP A 343 -15.31 0.24 -30.20
C ASP A 343 -16.70 0.82 -29.86
N GLU A 344 -17.45 0.13 -28.99
CA GLU A 344 -18.71 0.64 -28.44
C GLU A 344 -18.52 2.03 -27.81
N ALA A 345 -17.45 2.24 -27.02
CA ALA A 345 -17.16 3.53 -26.38
C ALA A 345 -17.09 4.72 -27.36
N THR A 346 -16.80 4.49 -28.65
CA THR A 346 -16.82 5.55 -29.69
C THR A 346 -18.22 6.09 -30.01
N THR A 347 -19.28 5.36 -29.64
CA THR A 347 -20.70 5.73 -29.89
C THR A 347 -21.64 5.48 -28.69
N MET A 348 -21.14 4.92 -27.60
CA MET A 348 -21.89 4.56 -26.40
C MET A 348 -22.56 5.78 -25.76
N ALA A 349 -23.86 5.69 -25.49
CA ALA A 349 -24.57 6.64 -24.66
C ALA A 349 -24.18 6.47 -23.18
N PHE A 350 -22.98 6.93 -22.80
CA PHE A 350 -22.49 6.86 -21.43
C PHE A 350 -23.48 7.51 -20.45
N PRO A 351 -23.94 6.80 -19.40
CA PRO A 351 -24.85 7.40 -18.43
C PRO A 351 -24.21 8.60 -17.73
N GLU A 352 -24.87 9.76 -17.72
CA GLU A 352 -24.35 10.99 -17.08
C GLU A 352 -23.94 10.74 -15.62
N GLY A 353 -24.68 9.89 -14.90
CA GLY A 353 -24.36 9.48 -13.52
C GLY A 353 -23.04 8.73 -13.40
N ALA A 354 -22.67 7.89 -14.37
CA ALA A 354 -21.40 7.17 -14.40
C ALA A 354 -20.22 8.12 -14.71
N VAL A 355 -20.40 9.03 -15.68
CA VAL A 355 -19.40 10.07 -15.99
C VAL A 355 -19.19 10.99 -14.78
N ARG A 356 -20.28 11.46 -14.14
CA ARG A 356 -20.19 12.33 -12.96
C ARG A 356 -19.60 11.60 -11.74
N LYS A 357 -19.89 10.30 -11.56
CA LYS A 357 -19.25 9.44 -10.55
C LYS A 357 -17.73 9.36 -10.76
N ALA A 358 -17.27 9.06 -11.98
CA ALA A 358 -15.84 9.01 -12.29
C ALA A 358 -15.14 10.35 -12.05
N VAL A 359 -15.80 11.47 -12.36
CA VAL A 359 -15.33 12.84 -12.03
C VAL A 359 -15.23 13.05 -10.52
N ASN A 360 -16.27 12.69 -9.76
CA ASN A 360 -16.26 12.77 -8.29
C ASN A 360 -15.12 11.93 -7.67
N GLN A 361 -14.94 10.69 -8.13
CA GLN A 361 -13.86 9.79 -7.67
C GLN A 361 -12.47 10.39 -7.94
N SER A 362 -12.27 10.97 -9.13
CA SER A 362 -11.02 11.64 -9.53
C SER A 362 -10.70 12.85 -8.63
N ILE A 363 -11.70 13.70 -8.38
CA ILE A 363 -11.57 14.86 -7.48
C ILE A 363 -11.28 14.41 -6.04
N VAL A 364 -11.97 13.39 -5.52
CA VAL A 364 -11.74 12.83 -4.18
C VAL A 364 -10.33 12.22 -4.05
N SER A 365 -9.81 11.59 -5.10
CA SER A 365 -8.44 11.07 -5.14
C SER A 365 -7.40 12.20 -5.04
N GLU A 366 -7.58 13.28 -5.81
CA GLU A 366 -6.69 14.45 -5.81
C GLU A 366 -6.75 15.23 -4.48
N ILE A 367 -7.88 15.21 -3.77
CA ILE A 367 -8.00 15.69 -2.36
C ILE A 367 -7.27 14.75 -1.39
N ASN A 368 -7.47 13.44 -1.51
CA ASN A 368 -6.82 12.44 -0.65
C ASN A 368 -5.28 12.56 -0.71
N ALA A 369 -4.73 12.82 -1.89
CA ALA A 369 -3.30 13.01 -2.13
C ALA A 369 -2.69 14.27 -1.48
N ARG A 370 -3.50 15.18 -0.91
CA ARG A 370 -3.08 16.42 -0.24
C ARG A 370 -3.27 16.43 1.28
N LYS A 371 -3.69 15.30 1.87
CA LYS A 371 -3.95 15.20 3.33
C LYS A 371 -2.73 15.34 4.23
N THR A 372 -1.52 15.26 3.70
CA THR A 372 -0.26 15.38 4.45
C THR A 372 0.62 16.46 3.85
N MET A 373 1.53 17.05 4.65
CA MET A 373 2.51 18.01 4.17
C MET A 373 3.33 17.44 2.99
N SER A 374 3.75 16.18 3.11
CA SER A 374 4.48 15.43 2.10
C SER A 374 3.70 15.24 0.79
N GLY A 375 2.38 14.97 0.88
CA GLY A 375 1.49 14.87 -0.29
C GLY A 375 1.26 16.23 -0.97
N GLN A 376 1.09 17.30 -0.19
CA GLN A 376 1.01 18.68 -0.72
C GLN A 376 2.32 19.07 -1.42
N ALA A 377 3.47 18.86 -0.75
CA ALA A 377 4.79 19.13 -1.30
C ALA A 377 5.04 18.34 -2.60
N ALA A 378 4.68 17.06 -2.63
CA ALA A 378 4.87 16.24 -3.82
C ALA A 378 4.02 16.70 -5.02
N ARG A 379 2.78 17.17 -4.78
CA ARG A 379 1.92 17.74 -5.82
C ARG A 379 2.43 19.10 -6.33
N LEU A 380 3.02 19.92 -5.46
CA LEU A 380 3.68 21.18 -5.84
C LEU A 380 4.99 20.94 -6.61
N GLY A 381 5.80 19.97 -6.17
CA GLY A 381 7.02 19.56 -6.85
C GLY A 381 6.73 19.05 -8.26
N ALA A 382 5.77 18.14 -8.42
CA ALA A 382 5.33 17.67 -9.73
C ALA A 382 4.84 18.81 -10.64
N ALA A 383 4.07 19.77 -10.10
CA ALA A 383 3.57 20.91 -10.87
C ALA A 383 4.69 21.83 -11.42
N GLU A 384 5.77 22.08 -10.66
CA GLU A 384 6.94 22.86 -11.11
C GLU A 384 7.94 22.08 -11.96
N VAL A 385 8.09 20.78 -11.71
CA VAL A 385 9.15 19.96 -12.31
C VAL A 385 8.71 19.32 -13.62
N VAL A 386 7.50 18.76 -13.66
CA VAL A 386 6.96 18.07 -14.84
C VAL A 386 6.30 19.05 -15.82
N LEU A 387 5.64 20.09 -15.28
CA LEU A 387 4.78 21.00 -16.04
C LEU A 387 5.23 22.47 -16.05
N GLY A 388 5.96 22.93 -15.03
CA GLY A 388 6.34 24.34 -14.88
C GLY A 388 5.17 25.28 -14.55
N ASP A 389 4.06 24.77 -14.01
CA ASP A 389 2.87 25.53 -13.66
C ASP A 389 2.23 25.06 -12.34
N LEU A 390 2.45 25.82 -11.27
CA LEU A 390 1.81 25.60 -9.97
C LEU A 390 0.28 25.76 -9.99
N GLY A 391 -0.28 26.45 -11.00
CA GLY A 391 -1.72 26.57 -11.20
C GLY A 391 -2.36 25.33 -11.85
N TYR A 392 -1.57 24.39 -12.39
CA TYR A 392 -2.10 23.28 -13.18
C TYR A 392 -3.14 22.43 -12.44
N PRO A 393 -2.96 22.02 -11.16
CA PRO A 393 -3.94 21.17 -10.48
C PRO A 393 -5.33 21.81 -10.38
N GLY A 394 -5.41 23.12 -10.13
CA GLY A 394 -6.69 23.85 -10.11
C GLY A 394 -7.33 23.92 -11.51
N ARG A 395 -6.53 24.12 -12.56
CA ARG A 395 -7.00 24.10 -13.96
C ARG A 395 -7.46 22.70 -14.38
N HIS A 396 -6.76 21.66 -13.96
CA HIS A 396 -7.06 20.25 -14.24
C HIS A 396 -8.38 19.81 -13.57
N LEU A 397 -8.57 20.12 -12.28
CA LEU A 397 -9.84 19.89 -11.59
C LEU A 397 -11.03 20.59 -12.30
N ALA A 398 -10.85 21.86 -12.69
CA ALA A 398 -11.86 22.59 -13.43
C ALA A 398 -12.15 22.00 -14.83
N LEU A 399 -11.19 21.31 -15.46
CA LEU A 399 -11.41 20.59 -16.73
C LEU A 399 -12.11 19.24 -16.51
N LEU A 400 -11.79 18.49 -15.46
CA LEU A 400 -12.49 17.25 -15.09
C LEU A 400 -13.98 17.50 -14.86
N GLU A 401 -14.35 18.60 -14.19
CA GLU A 401 -15.75 18.97 -13.96
C GLU A 401 -16.56 19.22 -15.25
N GLN A 402 -15.89 19.64 -16.32
CA GLN A 402 -16.47 19.94 -17.64
C GLN A 402 -16.65 18.70 -18.54
N VAL A 403 -16.10 17.54 -18.17
CA VAL A 403 -16.17 16.33 -19.01
C VAL A 403 -17.63 15.84 -19.15
N SER A 404 -18.04 15.61 -20.41
CA SER A 404 -19.37 15.11 -20.78
C SER A 404 -19.29 13.76 -21.52
N PRO A 405 -20.41 13.00 -21.62
CA PRO A 405 -20.48 11.76 -22.42
C PRO A 405 -19.93 11.92 -23.84
N GLU A 406 -20.27 13.01 -24.52
CA GLU A 406 -19.85 13.29 -25.91
C GLU A 406 -18.35 13.53 -26.01
N MET A 407 -17.73 14.10 -24.96
CA MET A 407 -16.27 14.23 -24.89
C MET A 407 -15.61 12.85 -24.78
N LEU A 408 -16.19 11.91 -24.02
CA LEU A 408 -15.71 10.52 -23.93
C LEU A 408 -15.78 9.82 -25.29
N ASN A 409 -16.93 9.89 -25.98
CA ASN A 409 -17.09 9.32 -27.31
C ASN A 409 -16.08 9.91 -28.32
N ARG A 410 -15.84 11.23 -28.25
CA ARG A 410 -14.87 11.91 -29.13
C ARG A 410 -13.46 11.42 -28.89
N VAL A 411 -12.98 11.37 -27.64
CA VAL A 411 -11.59 10.93 -27.36
C VAL A 411 -11.42 9.43 -27.59
N ALA A 412 -12.44 8.61 -27.32
CA ALA A 412 -12.45 7.20 -27.72
C ALA A 412 -12.22 7.07 -29.24
N LYS A 413 -12.97 7.83 -30.04
CA LYS A 413 -12.88 7.81 -31.50
C LYS A 413 -11.57 8.38 -32.08
N GLU A 414 -10.97 9.37 -31.44
CA GLU A 414 -9.72 10.00 -31.90
C GLU A 414 -8.49 9.13 -31.60
N TYR A 415 -8.43 8.51 -30.41
CA TYR A 415 -7.23 7.86 -29.92
C TYR A 415 -7.29 6.31 -29.94
N LEU A 416 -8.44 5.69 -29.66
CA LEU A 416 -8.59 4.24 -29.49
C LEU A 416 -8.81 3.49 -30.82
N HIS A 417 -8.14 3.92 -31.88
CA HIS A 417 -8.25 3.31 -33.20
C HIS A 417 -7.59 1.91 -33.22
N PRO A 418 -8.23 0.84 -33.77
CA PRO A 418 -7.66 -0.51 -33.77
C PRO A 418 -6.24 -0.59 -34.38
N ASP A 419 -5.99 0.12 -35.49
CA ASP A 419 -4.65 0.21 -36.11
C ASP A 419 -3.59 0.95 -35.26
N ARG A 420 -3.95 1.45 -34.08
CA ARG A 420 -3.05 2.06 -33.08
C ARG A 420 -3.04 1.30 -31.75
N GLN A 421 -3.79 0.19 -31.65
CA GLN A 421 -3.76 -0.69 -30.49
C GLN A 421 -2.38 -1.36 -30.38
N THR A 422 -1.83 -1.37 -29.19
CA THR A 422 -0.80 -2.31 -28.79
C THR A 422 -1.41 -3.30 -27.80
N SER A 423 -1.17 -4.59 -27.97
CA SER A 423 -1.43 -5.59 -26.93
C SER A 423 -0.16 -6.32 -26.53
N ILE A 424 -0.14 -6.81 -25.29
CA ILE A 424 0.81 -7.82 -24.85
C ILE A 424 0.12 -8.79 -23.90
N SER A 425 0.55 -10.04 -23.92
CA SER A 425 0.13 -11.05 -22.95
C SER A 425 1.33 -11.75 -22.35
N LEU A 426 1.24 -12.06 -21.06
CA LEU A 426 2.12 -12.97 -20.34
C LEU A 426 1.39 -14.31 -20.23
N VAL A 427 1.82 -15.25 -21.07
CA VAL A 427 1.19 -16.55 -21.26
C VAL A 427 1.95 -17.61 -20.45
N PRO A 428 1.24 -18.46 -19.70
CA PRO A 428 1.80 -19.69 -19.15
C PRO A 428 2.56 -20.53 -20.17
N ASP A 429 3.83 -20.81 -19.90
CA ASP A 429 4.35 -22.18 -20.07
C ASP A 429 4.11 -22.94 -18.75
N ASP A 430 4.20 -24.27 -18.74
CA ASP A 430 3.96 -25.07 -17.52
C ASP A 430 4.87 -24.60 -16.35
N GLN A 431 4.29 -24.48 -15.14
CA GLN A 431 4.83 -23.97 -13.83
C GLN A 431 4.23 -22.60 -13.38
N LYS A 432 4.75 -21.87 -12.36
CA LYS A 432 4.04 -20.77 -11.59
C LYS A 432 4.93 -19.75 -10.78
N LYS A 433 4.66 -18.42 -10.91
CA LYS A 433 4.57 -17.29 -9.89
C LYS A 433 5.82 -16.51 -9.39
N GLU A 434 5.76 -15.31 -8.75
CA GLU A 434 4.90 -14.06 -8.73
C GLU A 434 5.60 -13.00 -7.75
N ALA A 435 5.10 -12.01 -6.95
CA ALA A 435 3.81 -11.35 -6.58
C ALA A 435 3.98 -10.05 -5.68
N ALA A 436 2.91 -9.24 -5.52
CA ALA A 436 2.51 -8.39 -4.33
C ALA A 436 2.97 -6.89 -4.10
N ALA A 437 2.37 -6.20 -3.09
CA ALA A 437 2.35 -4.72 -2.87
C ALA A 437 2.38 -4.23 -1.38
N LEU A 438 2.29 -2.90 -1.09
CA LEU A 438 2.68 -2.22 0.20
C LEU A 438 1.69 -1.18 0.84
N SER A 439 2.00 -0.62 2.04
CA SER A 439 1.15 0.29 2.87
C SER A 439 1.90 1.34 3.76
N SER A 440 1.22 2.36 4.37
CA SER A 440 1.77 3.34 5.38
C SER A 440 0.72 4.31 6.05
N LYS A 441 1.12 5.22 7.00
CA LYS A 441 0.42 6.40 7.65
C LYS A 441 1.32 7.07 8.77
N ALA A 442 1.04 7.93 9.80
CA ALA A 442 0.17 9.11 10.15
C ALA A 442 -0.10 9.38 11.71
N ASN A 443 0.25 10.54 12.36
CA ASN A 443 0.29 10.94 13.85
C ASN A 443 -1.02 11.11 14.78
N ASP A 444 -0.90 11.44 16.11
CA ASP A 444 -1.87 11.35 17.27
C ASP A 444 -3.07 12.37 17.45
N VAL A 445 -4.14 12.01 18.24
CA VAL A 445 -5.51 12.65 18.26
C VAL A 445 -6.34 12.54 19.58
N GLN A 446 -7.48 13.27 19.66
CA GLN A 446 -8.67 13.10 20.56
C GLN A 446 -9.06 11.65 20.94
N LEU A 447 -9.91 11.51 21.96
CA LEU A 447 -10.26 10.23 22.60
C LEU A 447 -11.66 9.72 22.23
N PHE A 448 -11.82 8.39 22.21
CA PHE A 448 -13.15 7.77 22.08
C PHE A 448 -13.87 7.73 23.42
N SER A 449 -15.17 8.09 23.40
CA SER A 449 -16.16 7.71 24.41
C SER A 449 -16.78 6.36 24.08
N GLU A 450 -17.16 5.58 25.09
CA GLU A 450 -17.82 4.28 24.95
C GLU A 450 -19.22 4.28 25.59
N GLU A 451 -20.20 3.70 24.90
CA GLU A 451 -21.52 3.34 25.41
C GLU A 451 -21.76 1.84 25.20
N ARG A 452 -22.18 1.11 26.24
CA ARG A 452 -22.59 -0.31 26.14
C ARG A 452 -24.10 -0.44 26.23
N LEU A 453 -24.69 -1.04 25.19
CA LEU A 453 -26.14 -1.26 25.06
C LEU A 453 -26.61 -2.47 25.88
N SER A 454 -27.91 -2.56 26.12
CA SER A 454 -28.56 -3.62 26.91
C SER A 454 -28.44 -5.03 26.32
N ASN A 455 -28.28 -5.16 25.00
CA ASN A 455 -28.03 -6.43 24.31
C ASN A 455 -26.54 -6.87 24.35
N GLY A 456 -25.65 -6.01 24.86
CA GLY A 456 -24.21 -6.25 24.98
C GLY A 456 -23.35 -5.47 23.97
N ALA A 457 -23.95 -4.93 22.89
CA ALA A 457 -23.25 -4.22 21.84
C ALA A 457 -22.56 -2.96 22.36
N ARG A 458 -21.44 -2.58 21.76
CA ARG A 458 -20.63 -1.42 22.19
C ARG A 458 -20.53 -0.39 21.07
N LEU A 459 -20.87 0.85 21.39
CA LEU A 459 -20.77 2.01 20.51
C LEU A 459 -19.61 2.89 20.97
N LEU A 460 -18.66 3.15 20.07
CA LEU A 460 -17.51 4.02 20.29
C LEU A 460 -17.62 5.26 19.41
N LEU A 461 -17.45 6.45 19.98
CA LEU A 461 -17.57 7.73 19.27
C LEU A 461 -16.35 8.63 19.48
N GLN A 462 -15.82 9.19 18.40
CA GLN A 462 -14.77 10.21 18.39
C GLN A 462 -15.12 11.31 17.35
N PRO A 463 -15.98 12.29 17.70
CA PRO A 463 -16.25 13.42 16.81
C PRO A 463 -14.98 14.27 16.63
N GLY A 464 -14.68 14.66 15.39
CA GLY A 464 -13.46 15.39 15.05
C GLY A 464 -13.58 16.15 13.74
N ALA A 465 -13.22 17.44 13.76
CA ALA A 465 -13.33 18.33 12.61
C ALA A 465 -12.13 18.29 11.63
N GLU A 466 -11.17 17.39 11.87
CA GLU A 466 -9.89 17.27 11.13
C GLU A 466 -10.06 17.11 9.62
N LEU A 467 -11.08 16.34 9.21
CA LEU A 467 -11.43 16.06 7.82
C LEU A 467 -12.96 16.00 7.70
N PRO A 468 -13.56 16.54 6.62
CA PRO A 468 -15.00 16.42 6.36
C PRO A 468 -15.36 15.02 5.85
N LYS A 469 -15.14 13.99 6.67
CA LYS A 469 -15.56 12.60 6.45
C LYS A 469 -16.03 11.96 7.75
N VAL A 470 -16.97 11.02 7.64
CA VAL A 470 -17.37 10.10 8.71
C VAL A 470 -16.81 8.72 8.39
N HIS A 471 -16.10 8.12 9.33
CA HIS A 471 -15.49 6.80 9.23
C HIS A 471 -16.14 5.86 10.26
N MET A 472 -16.90 4.87 9.78
CA MET A 472 -17.48 3.81 10.60
C MET A 472 -16.68 2.51 10.46
N ARG A 473 -16.55 1.76 11.54
CA ARG A 473 -15.90 0.45 11.62
C ARG A 473 -16.76 -0.48 12.45
N LEU A 474 -17.38 -1.46 11.80
CA LEU A 474 -18.03 -2.56 12.49
C LEU A 474 -17.01 -3.68 12.67
N VAL A 475 -16.77 -4.10 13.91
CA VAL A 475 -15.83 -5.18 14.23
C VAL A 475 -16.57 -6.23 15.07
N CYS A 476 -16.59 -7.45 14.56
CA CYS A 476 -17.24 -8.62 15.16
C CYS A 476 -16.18 -9.61 15.65
N LEU A 477 -16.37 -10.16 16.86
CA LEU A 477 -15.55 -11.28 17.33
C LEU A 477 -15.91 -12.54 16.52
N GLY A 478 -14.93 -13.13 15.85
CA GLY A 478 -15.16 -14.22 14.90
C GLY A 478 -13.84 -14.75 14.36
N GLY A 479 -13.75 -14.94 13.04
CA GLY A 479 -12.57 -15.51 12.40
C GLY A 479 -12.30 -16.95 12.83
N ILE A 480 -11.17 -17.51 12.39
CA ILE A 480 -10.84 -18.94 12.49
C ILE A 480 -11.08 -19.56 13.88
N LEU A 481 -10.88 -18.82 14.97
CA LEU A 481 -11.14 -19.29 16.35
C LEU A 481 -12.62 -19.66 16.62
N HIS A 482 -13.57 -19.01 15.96
CA HIS A 482 -15.01 -19.11 16.20
C HIS A 482 -15.77 -19.86 15.10
N GLU A 483 -15.05 -20.44 14.14
CA GLU A 483 -15.63 -21.24 13.05
C GLU A 483 -15.71 -22.73 13.45
N PRO A 484 -16.70 -23.48 12.94
CA PRO A 484 -16.71 -24.95 13.02
C PRO A 484 -15.47 -25.59 12.39
N GLN A 485 -15.17 -26.83 12.77
CA GLN A 485 -13.96 -27.54 12.32
C GLN A 485 -13.99 -27.92 10.83
N ASP A 486 -15.19 -28.03 10.26
CA ASP A 486 -15.55 -28.44 8.91
C ASP A 486 -16.09 -27.28 8.04
N GLN A 487 -15.97 -26.05 8.53
CA GLN A 487 -16.44 -24.81 7.88
C GLN A 487 -15.36 -23.71 7.93
N ARG A 488 -14.09 -24.08 7.80
CA ARG A 488 -12.96 -23.14 7.93
C ARG A 488 -12.94 -22.12 6.79
N GLY A 489 -12.94 -20.83 7.14
CA GLY A 489 -13.00 -19.67 6.24
C GLY A 489 -14.39 -19.02 6.14
N ILE A 490 -15.41 -19.56 6.80
CA ILE A 490 -16.81 -19.09 6.72
C ILE A 490 -17.02 -17.63 7.18
N SER A 491 -16.21 -17.12 8.12
CA SER A 491 -16.24 -15.71 8.53
C SER A 491 -15.85 -14.76 7.38
N GLY A 492 -15.04 -15.22 6.42
CA GLY A 492 -14.63 -14.42 5.26
C GLY A 492 -15.78 -14.21 4.30
N ILE A 493 -16.44 -15.31 3.92
CA ILE A 493 -17.65 -15.30 3.09
C ILE A 493 -18.77 -14.48 3.73
N LEU A 494 -18.95 -14.58 5.06
CA LEU A 494 -19.91 -13.75 5.80
C LEU A 494 -19.55 -12.26 5.73
N ALA A 495 -18.27 -11.90 5.92
CA ALA A 495 -17.82 -10.50 5.85
C ALA A 495 -18.01 -9.88 4.46
N SER A 496 -17.64 -10.60 3.39
CA SER A 496 -17.86 -10.15 2.01
C SER A 496 -19.35 -10.05 1.69
N LEU A 497 -20.19 -11.04 2.03
CA LEU A 497 -21.64 -10.93 1.81
C LEU A 497 -22.26 -9.75 2.55
N MET A 498 -21.81 -9.44 3.76
CA MET A 498 -22.26 -8.26 4.53
C MET A 498 -22.01 -6.92 3.82
N VAL A 499 -21.13 -6.84 2.82
CA VAL A 499 -20.90 -5.59 2.05
C VAL A 499 -21.42 -5.63 0.60
N ARG A 500 -22.15 -6.69 0.22
CA ARG A 500 -22.67 -6.89 -1.15
C ARG A 500 -24.19 -6.74 -1.20
N ASP A 501 -24.95 -7.75 -0.79
CA ASP A 501 -26.42 -7.79 -0.96
C ASP A 501 -27.18 -7.33 0.29
N THR A 502 -28.34 -6.71 0.09
CA THR A 502 -29.23 -6.21 1.14
C THR A 502 -30.70 -6.39 0.73
N GLU A 503 -31.65 -6.23 1.67
CA GLU A 503 -33.08 -6.18 1.32
C GLU A 503 -33.42 -5.05 0.33
N LYS A 504 -32.77 -3.87 0.46
CA LYS A 504 -33.04 -2.68 -0.36
C LYS A 504 -32.28 -2.62 -1.69
N ARG A 505 -31.13 -3.30 -1.81
CA ARG A 505 -30.18 -3.19 -2.93
C ARG A 505 -29.42 -4.50 -3.16
N ASN A 506 -29.22 -4.89 -4.41
CA ASN A 506 -28.27 -5.94 -4.77
C ASN A 506 -26.81 -5.42 -4.77
N ALA A 507 -25.83 -6.33 -4.85
CA ALA A 507 -24.39 -6.03 -4.88
C ALA A 507 -23.98 -4.86 -5.79
N LYS A 508 -24.54 -4.78 -7.00
CA LYS A 508 -24.26 -3.68 -7.94
C LYS A 508 -24.84 -2.36 -7.45
N GLU A 509 -26.08 -2.37 -6.96
CA GLU A 509 -26.77 -1.18 -6.45
C GLU A 509 -26.12 -0.64 -5.16
N VAL A 510 -25.54 -1.51 -4.33
CA VAL A 510 -24.71 -1.11 -3.18
C VAL A 510 -23.42 -0.44 -3.64
N ALA A 511 -22.67 -1.06 -4.54
CA ALA A 511 -21.44 -0.48 -5.09
C ALA A 511 -21.70 0.85 -5.82
N GLU A 512 -22.75 0.95 -6.65
CA GLU A 512 -23.14 2.18 -7.32
C GLU A 512 -23.52 3.28 -6.33
N ALA A 513 -24.29 2.96 -5.28
CA ALA A 513 -24.66 3.94 -4.25
C ALA A 513 -23.42 4.50 -3.53
N VAL A 514 -22.52 3.63 -3.05
CA VAL A 514 -21.29 4.01 -2.32
C VAL A 514 -20.31 4.77 -3.20
N GLU A 515 -20.04 4.28 -4.40
CA GLU A 515 -19.04 4.89 -5.28
C GLU A 515 -19.53 6.22 -5.87
N SER A 516 -20.84 6.41 -6.08
CA SER A 516 -21.40 7.67 -6.64
C SER A 516 -21.12 8.91 -5.79
N ILE A 517 -20.98 8.74 -4.47
CA ILE A 517 -20.67 9.78 -3.49
C ILE A 517 -19.17 9.90 -3.18
N GLY A 518 -18.29 9.13 -3.84
CA GLY A 518 -16.86 9.06 -3.50
C GLY A 518 -16.60 8.46 -2.10
N GLY A 519 -17.52 7.60 -1.65
CA GLY A 519 -17.38 6.83 -0.43
C GLY A 519 -16.60 5.53 -0.65
N SER A 520 -16.40 4.79 0.43
CA SER A 520 -15.86 3.42 0.39
C SER A 520 -16.64 2.53 1.33
N PHE A 521 -16.90 1.29 0.90
CA PHE A 521 -17.53 0.25 1.70
C PHE A 521 -16.79 -1.05 1.42
N SER A 522 -16.18 -1.65 2.44
CA SER A 522 -15.30 -2.82 2.28
C SER A 522 -15.30 -3.72 3.49
N GLU A 523 -15.20 -5.02 3.25
CA GLU A 523 -15.00 -6.06 4.25
C GLU A 523 -13.58 -6.03 4.88
N PHE A 524 -13.40 -6.78 5.97
CA PHE A 524 -12.08 -7.24 6.44
C PHE A 524 -12.21 -8.52 7.28
N ILE A 525 -11.11 -9.28 7.39
CA ILE A 525 -11.00 -10.49 8.21
C ILE A 525 -9.60 -10.65 8.82
N GLY A 526 -9.50 -11.37 9.94
CA GLY A 526 -8.28 -11.91 10.53
C GLY A 526 -8.59 -13.07 11.48
N ASN A 527 -7.57 -13.61 12.15
CA ASN A 527 -7.71 -14.84 12.97
C ASN A 527 -8.79 -14.80 14.07
N ASN A 528 -9.10 -13.60 14.60
CA ASN A 528 -9.96 -13.42 15.77
C ASN A 528 -11.22 -12.58 15.49
N THR A 529 -11.34 -12.02 14.28
CA THR A 529 -12.28 -10.93 13.97
C THR A 529 -12.61 -10.85 12.49
N PHE A 530 -13.80 -10.35 12.20
CA PHE A 530 -14.24 -9.95 10.86
C PHE A 530 -15.11 -8.70 10.96
N GLY A 531 -15.50 -8.12 9.83
CA GLY A 531 -16.45 -7.02 9.81
C GLY A 531 -16.34 -6.16 8.55
N PHE A 532 -16.70 -4.89 8.67
CA PHE A 532 -16.63 -3.95 7.55
C PHE A 532 -16.30 -2.50 7.94
N SER A 533 -15.95 -1.74 6.91
CA SER A 533 -15.48 -0.36 6.94
C SER A 533 -16.35 0.48 6.01
N ILE A 534 -16.97 1.56 6.52
CA ILE A 534 -17.70 2.56 5.73
C ILE A 534 -16.99 3.91 5.87
N GLU A 535 -16.76 4.62 4.77
CA GLU A 535 -16.32 6.04 4.79
C GLU A 535 -17.15 6.88 3.83
N VAL A 536 -17.73 7.99 4.32
CA VAL A 536 -18.58 8.90 3.53
C VAL A 536 -18.30 10.36 3.88
N LEU A 537 -18.81 11.30 3.07
CA LEU A 537 -18.89 12.72 3.44
C LEU A 537 -20.06 12.93 4.42
N PRO A 538 -20.05 13.96 5.30
CA PRO A 538 -21.11 14.21 6.27
C PRO A 538 -22.52 14.39 5.67
N GLY A 539 -22.62 14.90 4.44
CA GLY A 539 -23.89 15.03 3.73
C GLY A 539 -24.54 13.69 3.35
N ASP A 540 -23.73 12.64 3.20
CA ASP A 540 -24.14 11.30 2.78
C ASP A 540 -24.23 10.31 3.97
N LEU A 541 -24.12 10.82 5.20
CA LEU A 541 -24.35 10.08 6.44
C LEU A 541 -25.68 9.29 6.47
N PRO A 542 -26.80 9.74 5.87
CA PRO A 542 -28.01 8.92 5.75
C PRO A 542 -27.82 7.62 4.95
N LEU A 543 -26.95 7.61 3.93
CA LEU A 543 -26.64 6.39 3.18
C LEU A 543 -25.72 5.47 3.99
N ALA A 544 -24.73 6.00 4.72
CA ALA A 544 -23.90 5.19 5.60
C ALA A 544 -24.71 4.51 6.71
N LEU A 545 -25.70 5.22 7.28
CA LEU A 545 -26.64 4.66 8.25
C LEU A 545 -27.54 3.58 7.64
N ASP A 546 -28.07 3.82 6.45
CA ASP A 546 -28.89 2.83 5.73
C ASP A 546 -28.08 1.56 5.40
N LEU A 547 -26.85 1.70 4.90
CA LEU A 547 -25.97 0.55 4.63
C LEU A 547 -25.59 -0.21 5.91
N LEU A 548 -25.22 0.50 6.98
CA LEU A 548 -24.90 -0.10 8.29
C LEU A 548 -26.08 -0.94 8.83
N ASP A 549 -27.30 -0.39 8.81
CA ASP A 549 -28.52 -1.10 9.22
C ASP A 549 -28.80 -2.30 8.32
N GLN A 550 -28.69 -2.12 7.00
CA GLN A 550 -28.96 -3.18 6.05
C GLN A 550 -28.00 -4.36 6.21
N SER A 551 -26.70 -4.10 6.39
CA SER A 551 -25.69 -5.15 6.54
C SER A 551 -25.71 -5.86 7.89
N LEU A 552 -26.21 -5.19 8.95
CA LEU A 552 -26.38 -5.80 10.27
C LEU A 552 -27.69 -6.59 10.38
N ASN A 553 -28.81 -5.93 10.10
CA ASN A 553 -30.15 -6.39 10.46
C ASN A 553 -30.85 -7.05 9.26
N HIS A 554 -30.78 -6.41 8.08
CA HIS A 554 -31.51 -6.76 6.86
C HIS A 554 -30.62 -7.36 5.75
N LEU A 555 -29.64 -8.19 6.16
CA LEU A 555 -28.73 -8.86 5.24
C LEU A 555 -29.51 -9.87 4.38
N ARG A 556 -29.50 -9.66 3.07
CA ARG A 556 -29.89 -10.64 2.06
C ARG A 556 -28.63 -11.33 1.55
N MET A 557 -28.71 -12.62 1.26
CA MET A 557 -27.63 -13.36 0.61
C MET A 557 -28.17 -13.94 -0.70
N ASP A 558 -27.66 -13.47 -1.84
CA ASP A 558 -28.03 -14.03 -3.14
C ASP A 558 -27.13 -15.21 -3.51
N GLN A 559 -27.70 -16.27 -4.09
CA GLN A 559 -26.92 -17.44 -4.50
C GLN A 559 -25.85 -17.09 -5.53
N ARG A 560 -26.09 -16.12 -6.43
CA ARG A 560 -25.08 -15.71 -7.41
C ARG A 560 -23.86 -15.10 -6.71
N THR A 561 -24.10 -14.20 -5.77
CA THR A 561 -23.04 -13.49 -5.02
C THR A 561 -22.27 -14.45 -4.13
N PHE A 562 -22.97 -15.33 -3.41
CA PHE A 562 -22.34 -16.36 -2.57
C PHE A 562 -21.36 -17.24 -3.35
N GLU A 563 -21.75 -17.73 -4.54
CA GLU A 563 -20.84 -18.53 -5.38
C GLU A 563 -19.66 -17.71 -5.92
N VAL A 564 -19.80 -16.40 -6.14
CA VAL A 564 -18.71 -15.51 -6.59
C VAL A 564 -17.71 -15.23 -5.46
N GLU A 565 -18.16 -14.86 -4.26
CA GLU A 565 -17.26 -14.62 -3.12
C GLU A 565 -16.57 -15.93 -2.70
N LYS A 566 -17.28 -17.07 -2.70
CA LYS A 566 -16.70 -18.41 -2.46
C LYS A 566 -15.61 -18.75 -3.48
N ALA A 567 -15.85 -18.53 -4.77
CA ALA A 567 -14.84 -18.75 -5.80
C ALA A 567 -13.63 -17.82 -5.64
N GLY A 568 -13.84 -16.55 -5.27
CA GLY A 568 -12.77 -15.58 -5.01
C GLY A 568 -11.89 -15.95 -3.82
N GLN A 569 -12.48 -16.36 -2.70
CA GLN A 569 -11.73 -16.79 -1.52
C GLN A 569 -10.94 -18.10 -1.80
N ILE A 570 -11.53 -19.05 -2.54
CA ILE A 570 -10.82 -20.26 -3.00
C ILE A 570 -9.66 -19.90 -3.93
N ALA A 571 -9.83 -18.95 -4.85
CA ALA A 571 -8.75 -18.47 -5.71
C ALA A 571 -7.60 -17.85 -4.91
N SER A 572 -7.91 -17.03 -3.90
CA SER A 572 -6.90 -16.41 -3.01
C SER A 572 -6.11 -17.44 -2.20
N ILE A 573 -6.76 -18.52 -1.71
CA ILE A 573 -6.06 -19.61 -1.03
C ILE A 573 -5.11 -20.33 -1.99
N ARG A 574 -5.52 -20.55 -3.24
CA ARG A 574 -4.68 -21.14 -4.29
C ARG A 574 -3.48 -20.22 -4.60
N GLU A 575 -3.70 -18.92 -4.70
CA GLU A 575 -2.66 -17.92 -4.95
C GLU A 575 -1.57 -17.92 -3.88
N GLU A 576 -1.94 -17.83 -2.60
CA GLU A 576 -1.00 -17.95 -1.46
C GLU A 576 -0.37 -19.36 -1.30
N ASN A 577 -0.96 -20.42 -1.88
CA ASN A 577 -0.48 -21.80 -1.67
C ASN A 577 0.74 -22.14 -2.52
N ASP A 578 1.00 -21.41 -3.60
CA ASP A 578 2.16 -21.62 -4.48
C ASP A 578 3.26 -20.56 -4.31
N GLU A 579 3.04 -19.55 -3.46
CA GLU A 579 4.11 -18.72 -2.91
C GLU A 579 4.92 -19.50 -1.88
N ILE A 580 6.24 -19.61 -2.05
CA ILE A 580 7.07 -20.50 -1.22
C ILE A 580 7.07 -20.07 0.26
N LEU A 581 7.07 -18.77 0.54
CA LEU A 581 7.02 -18.24 1.90
C LEU A 581 5.67 -18.54 2.56
N ASP A 582 4.55 -18.35 1.85
CA ASP A 582 3.21 -18.55 2.39
C ASP A 582 2.81 -20.02 2.45
N ARG A 583 3.29 -20.85 1.52
CA ARG A 583 3.27 -22.30 1.65
C ARG A 583 3.98 -22.76 2.93
N GLY A 584 5.20 -22.27 3.14
CA GLY A 584 5.96 -22.51 4.37
C GLY A 584 5.23 -22.00 5.62
N ARG A 585 4.67 -20.79 5.59
CA ARG A 585 3.89 -20.17 6.67
C ARG A 585 2.69 -21.03 7.06
N LYS A 586 1.96 -21.55 6.07
CA LYS A 586 0.81 -22.45 6.25
C LYS A 586 1.24 -23.82 6.78
N LEU A 587 2.32 -24.41 6.27
CA LEU A 587 2.87 -25.65 6.82
C LEU A 587 3.30 -25.45 8.28
N LEU A 588 4.01 -24.35 8.59
CA LEU A 588 4.44 -24.01 9.94
C LEU A 588 3.24 -23.87 10.89
N ARG A 589 2.22 -23.07 10.54
CA ARG A 589 0.99 -22.91 11.34
C ARG A 589 0.33 -24.27 11.61
N ARG A 590 0.13 -25.09 10.57
CA ARG A 590 -0.47 -26.44 10.69
C ARG A 590 0.32 -27.34 11.63
N ARG A 591 1.65 -27.35 11.52
CA ARG A 591 2.53 -28.16 12.38
C ARG A 591 2.62 -27.64 13.81
N PHE A 592 2.55 -26.32 14.00
CA PHE A 592 2.66 -25.67 15.30
C PHE A 592 1.39 -25.80 16.15
N PHE A 593 0.24 -25.45 15.58
CA PHE A 593 -1.03 -25.42 16.31
C PHE A 593 -1.77 -26.77 16.32
N GLY A 594 -1.46 -27.69 15.39
CA GLY A 594 -2.04 -29.03 15.36
C GLY A 594 -3.55 -29.01 15.12
N GLU A 595 -4.33 -29.46 16.10
CA GLU A 595 -5.81 -29.44 16.05
C GLU A 595 -6.41 -28.08 16.44
N HIS A 596 -5.61 -27.15 17.00
CA HIS A 596 -6.09 -25.83 17.40
C HIS A 596 -6.44 -24.96 16.18
N PRO A 597 -7.55 -24.20 16.16
CA PRO A 597 -8.03 -23.48 14.98
C PRO A 597 -6.99 -22.60 14.24
N TYR A 598 -6.04 -21.97 14.94
CA TYR A 598 -4.99 -21.15 14.28
C TYR A 598 -4.01 -21.96 13.41
N ALA A 599 -4.08 -23.30 13.43
CA ALA A 599 -3.42 -24.20 12.48
C ALA A 599 -3.81 -23.89 11.03
N ILE A 600 -5.04 -23.42 10.84
CA ILE A 600 -5.55 -22.91 9.56
C ILE A 600 -5.38 -21.38 9.53
N ASP A 601 -5.22 -20.84 8.33
CA ASP A 601 -5.16 -19.39 8.11
C ASP A 601 -6.58 -18.78 8.08
N TYR A 602 -6.72 -17.45 8.14
CA TYR A 602 -8.03 -16.80 8.21
C TYR A 602 -8.84 -16.93 6.92
N LEU A 603 -8.20 -17.26 5.79
CA LEU A 603 -8.91 -17.63 4.55
C LEU A 603 -9.54 -19.03 4.61
N GLY A 604 -9.18 -19.88 5.57
CA GLY A 604 -9.77 -21.21 5.74
C GLY A 604 -9.11 -22.33 4.93
N VAL A 605 -9.91 -23.30 4.48
CA VAL A 605 -9.44 -24.43 3.65
C VAL A 605 -10.40 -24.67 2.47
N ILE A 606 -9.85 -24.97 1.29
CA ILE A 606 -10.62 -25.13 0.04
C ILE A 606 -11.67 -26.22 0.18
N GLU A 607 -11.30 -27.36 0.76
CA GLU A 607 -12.18 -28.52 0.92
C GLU A 607 -13.39 -28.22 1.83
N ASP A 608 -13.32 -27.23 2.73
CA ASP A 608 -14.45 -26.78 3.54
C ASP A 608 -15.28 -25.74 2.79
N LEU A 609 -14.63 -24.73 2.19
CA LEU A 609 -15.30 -23.70 1.39
C LEU A 609 -16.13 -24.30 0.25
N GLU A 610 -15.61 -25.32 -0.45
CA GLU A 610 -16.30 -26.03 -1.54
C GLU A 610 -17.60 -26.73 -1.08
N LYS A 611 -17.75 -27.03 0.22
CA LYS A 611 -18.96 -27.65 0.81
C LYS A 611 -20.00 -26.65 1.33
N LEU A 612 -19.64 -25.38 1.54
CA LEU A 612 -20.52 -24.41 2.19
C LEU A 612 -21.80 -24.14 1.39
N GLU A 613 -22.93 -24.03 2.10
CA GLU A 613 -24.21 -23.52 1.64
C GLU A 613 -24.60 -22.21 2.35
N ILE A 614 -25.57 -21.45 1.81
CA ILE A 614 -26.06 -20.22 2.45
C ILE A 614 -26.66 -20.47 3.85
N ALA A 615 -27.18 -21.68 4.09
CA ALA A 615 -27.68 -22.10 5.40
C ALA A 615 -26.58 -22.09 6.48
N ASP A 616 -25.34 -22.42 6.12
CA ASP A 616 -24.18 -22.34 7.02
C ASP A 616 -23.84 -20.88 7.33
N ILE A 617 -23.89 -19.99 6.32
CA ILE A 617 -23.65 -18.55 6.52
C ILE A 617 -24.72 -17.95 7.44
N GLU A 618 -25.98 -18.37 7.33
CA GLU A 618 -27.03 -18.00 8.28
C GLU A 618 -26.75 -18.49 9.71
N ALA A 619 -26.23 -19.70 9.89
CA ALA A 619 -25.86 -20.24 11.19
C ALA A 619 -24.66 -19.49 11.79
N ALA A 620 -23.61 -19.26 10.98
CA ALA A 620 -22.44 -18.48 11.35
C ALA A 620 -22.80 -17.04 11.74
N ARG A 621 -23.70 -16.37 10.99
CA ARG A 621 -24.25 -15.04 11.36
C ARG A 621 -24.91 -15.07 12.73
N LYS A 622 -25.78 -16.05 13.00
CA LYS A 622 -26.50 -16.18 14.29
C LYS A 622 -25.54 -16.45 15.46
N ILE A 623 -24.42 -17.14 15.22
CA ILE A 623 -23.40 -17.43 16.25
C ILE A 623 -22.47 -16.23 16.47
N GLN A 624 -21.89 -15.67 15.40
CA GLN A 624 -20.78 -14.72 15.45
C GLN A 624 -21.20 -13.24 15.45
N LEU A 625 -22.39 -12.89 14.97
CA LEU A 625 -22.90 -11.51 14.92
C LEU A 625 -23.97 -11.32 16.00
N ASN A 626 -23.53 -11.25 17.27
CA ASN A 626 -24.39 -11.05 18.44
C ASN A 626 -23.92 -9.84 19.27
N GLY A 627 -24.77 -9.32 20.15
CA GLY A 627 -24.47 -8.10 20.93
C GLY A 627 -23.15 -8.17 21.72
N ASP A 628 -22.86 -9.27 22.41
CA ASP A 628 -21.60 -9.41 23.18
C ASP A 628 -20.34 -9.53 22.29
N SER A 629 -20.49 -9.75 20.98
CA SER A 629 -19.40 -9.83 20.00
C SER A 629 -19.25 -8.62 19.08
N VAL A 630 -20.15 -7.63 19.15
CA VAL A 630 -20.19 -6.50 18.20
C VAL A 630 -19.72 -5.19 18.84
N VAL A 631 -18.69 -4.59 18.24
CA VAL A 631 -18.28 -3.20 18.49
C VAL A 631 -18.45 -2.39 17.21
N LEU A 632 -19.19 -1.29 17.27
CA LEU A 632 -19.23 -0.28 16.22
C LEU A 632 -18.47 0.96 16.70
N SER A 633 -17.49 1.39 15.92
CA SER A 633 -16.71 2.59 16.18
C SER A 633 -16.91 3.62 15.07
N VAL A 634 -17.15 4.88 15.45
CA VAL A 634 -17.38 6.00 14.52
C VAL A 634 -16.51 7.19 14.87
N SER A 635 -15.86 7.75 13.84
CA SER A 635 -14.89 8.84 14.00
C SER A 635 -14.96 9.85 12.85
N GLY A 636 -14.58 11.10 13.11
CA GLY A 636 -14.57 12.20 12.13
C GLY A 636 -15.74 13.16 12.28
N TYR A 637 -16.15 13.82 11.18
CA TYR A 637 -17.04 14.98 11.22
C TYR A 637 -18.51 14.58 11.39
N PHE A 638 -19.00 14.54 12.64
CA PHE A 638 -20.41 14.36 12.98
C PHE A 638 -20.74 14.98 14.34
N GLU A 639 -22.02 15.32 14.56
CA GLU A 639 -22.54 15.70 15.88
C GLU A 639 -23.03 14.46 16.63
N SER A 640 -22.49 14.23 17.84
CA SER A 640 -22.79 13.02 18.63
C SER A 640 -24.27 12.92 19.02
N ASP A 641 -24.91 14.03 19.38
CA ASP A 641 -26.30 14.05 19.83
C ASP A 641 -27.28 13.68 18.70
N ASP A 642 -26.95 14.00 17.44
CA ASP A 642 -27.74 13.65 16.26
C ASP A 642 -27.48 12.22 15.76
N LEU A 643 -26.25 11.71 15.93
CA LEU A 643 -25.85 10.42 15.35
C LEU A 643 -26.02 9.25 16.33
N ALA A 644 -25.65 9.42 17.61
CA ALA A 644 -25.71 8.34 18.61
C ALA A 644 -27.10 7.70 18.79
N PRO A 645 -28.23 8.44 18.75
CA PRO A 645 -29.56 7.83 18.82
C PRO A 645 -29.84 6.85 17.67
N LYS A 646 -29.44 7.21 16.44
CA LYS A 646 -29.63 6.38 15.24
C LYS A 646 -28.75 5.13 15.29
N LEU A 647 -27.50 5.27 15.74
CA LEU A 647 -26.60 4.14 15.93
C LEU A 647 -27.08 3.20 17.05
N ARG A 648 -27.66 3.72 18.13
CA ARG A 648 -28.30 2.90 19.18
C ARG A 648 -29.51 2.13 18.67
N GLU A 649 -30.34 2.73 17.82
CA GLU A 649 -31.50 2.08 17.20
C GLU A 649 -31.07 0.94 16.26
N ILE A 650 -30.01 1.13 15.49
CA ILE A 650 -29.45 0.09 14.61
C ILE A 650 -28.80 -1.05 15.43
N LEU A 651 -27.93 -0.71 16.38
CA LEU A 651 -27.22 -1.71 17.20
C LEU A 651 -28.12 -2.44 18.20
N GLY A 652 -29.20 -1.81 18.65
CA GLY A 652 -30.16 -2.41 19.57
C GLY A 652 -31.00 -3.55 18.97
N GLN A 653 -31.01 -3.67 17.63
CA GLN A 653 -31.66 -4.78 16.91
C GLN A 653 -30.80 -6.05 16.83
N VAL A 654 -29.48 -5.94 17.01
CA VAL A 654 -28.58 -7.10 17.04
C VAL A 654 -28.96 -8.02 18.20
N HIS A 655 -29.14 -9.32 17.93
CA HIS A 655 -29.63 -10.25 18.95
C HIS A 655 -28.62 -10.47 20.08
N GLN A 656 -29.13 -10.72 21.28
CA GLN A 656 -28.30 -11.08 22.43
C GLN A 656 -27.78 -12.52 22.29
N ARG A 657 -26.58 -12.79 22.82
CA ARG A 657 -25.92 -14.09 22.73
C ARG A 657 -26.64 -15.15 23.57
N GLU A 658 -27.06 -16.27 22.97
CA GLU A 658 -27.70 -17.36 23.71
C GLU A 658 -26.70 -18.23 24.50
N LYS A 659 -25.45 -18.37 24.02
CA LYS A 659 -24.42 -19.18 24.69
C LYS A 659 -22.99 -18.71 24.38
N ALA A 660 -22.11 -18.76 25.38
CA ALA A 660 -20.68 -18.62 25.18
C ALA A 660 -20.10 -19.85 24.46
N SER A 661 -19.16 -19.61 23.54
CA SER A 661 -18.34 -20.66 22.92
C SER A 661 -17.15 -20.97 23.83
N GLU A 662 -16.76 -22.23 23.94
CA GLU A 662 -15.56 -22.61 24.70
C GLU A 662 -14.30 -22.26 23.91
N VAL A 663 -13.34 -21.60 24.55
CA VAL A 663 -12.05 -21.24 23.92
C VAL A 663 -11.13 -22.44 24.02
N LEU A 664 -10.83 -23.07 22.88
CA LEU A 664 -9.79 -24.09 22.78
C LEU A 664 -8.43 -23.45 23.10
N GLN A 665 -7.64 -24.10 23.95
CA GLN A 665 -6.24 -23.74 24.19
C GLN A 665 -5.34 -24.54 23.27
N ALA A 666 -4.29 -23.91 22.73
CA ALA A 666 -3.28 -24.60 21.93
C ALA A 666 -2.35 -25.38 22.86
N GLU A 667 -2.17 -26.68 22.62
CA GLU A 667 -1.19 -27.48 23.37
C GLU A 667 0.24 -27.15 22.90
N LEU A 668 1.18 -27.11 23.84
CA LEU A 668 2.60 -26.91 23.55
C LEU A 668 3.19 -28.19 22.95
N GLN A 669 3.39 -28.20 21.63
CA GLN A 669 4.03 -29.33 20.96
C GLN A 669 5.51 -29.45 21.31
N ALA A 670 6.06 -30.65 21.11
CA ALA A 670 7.49 -30.93 21.20
C ALA A 670 8.23 -30.39 19.97
N THR A 671 9.56 -30.40 20.00
CA THR A 671 10.42 -30.09 18.84
C THR A 671 10.00 -30.90 17.60
N ILE A 672 9.67 -30.21 16.52
CA ILE A 672 9.32 -30.81 15.22
C ILE A 672 10.20 -30.18 14.15
N GLU A 673 10.77 -31.00 13.27
CA GLU A 673 11.46 -30.54 12.07
C GLU A 673 10.78 -31.13 10.83
N VAL A 674 10.50 -30.31 9.82
CA VAL A 674 9.88 -30.71 8.56
C VAL A 674 10.67 -30.13 7.39
N LYS A 675 10.91 -30.95 6.37
CA LYS A 675 11.30 -30.48 5.03
C LYS A 675 10.15 -30.77 4.05
N GLU A 676 9.78 -29.80 3.23
CA GLU A 676 8.80 -29.94 2.15
C GLU A 676 9.45 -29.55 0.81
N THR A 677 9.47 -30.49 -0.13
CA THR A 677 10.01 -30.23 -1.48
C THR A 677 9.03 -29.37 -2.27
N MET A 678 9.55 -28.32 -2.92
CA MET A 678 8.82 -27.40 -3.78
C MET A 678 9.75 -26.92 -4.90
N GLU A 679 9.25 -26.93 -6.14
CA GLU A 679 10.06 -26.64 -7.33
C GLU A 679 10.33 -25.13 -7.47
N ARG A 680 11.46 -24.68 -6.91
CA ARG A 680 11.89 -23.28 -6.79
C ARG A 680 13.41 -23.16 -6.78
N GLU A 681 13.94 -22.06 -7.32
CA GLU A 681 15.37 -21.69 -7.24
C GLU A 681 15.83 -21.27 -5.82
N GLN A 682 14.88 -20.94 -4.94
CA GLN A 682 15.13 -20.54 -3.56
C GLN A 682 14.54 -21.53 -2.56
N ALA A 683 15.13 -21.57 -1.37
CA ALA A 683 14.58 -22.24 -0.20
C ALA A 683 14.12 -21.21 0.84
N VAL A 684 13.10 -21.55 1.63
CA VAL A 684 12.62 -20.76 2.76
C VAL A 684 12.85 -21.54 4.06
N VAL A 685 13.54 -20.90 5.00
CA VAL A 685 13.75 -21.37 6.38
C VAL A 685 12.74 -20.69 7.29
N LEU A 686 12.06 -21.46 8.13
CA LEU A 686 11.02 -21.02 9.05
C LEU A 686 11.20 -21.68 10.43
N ARG A 687 11.08 -20.92 11.52
CA ARG A 687 11.14 -21.46 12.90
C ARG A 687 10.10 -20.79 13.79
N GLY A 688 9.05 -21.53 14.15
CA GLY A 688 7.97 -21.09 15.03
C GLY A 688 8.16 -21.53 16.48
N TYR A 689 7.76 -20.66 17.41
CA TYR A 689 7.84 -20.80 18.86
C TYR A 689 6.51 -20.34 19.52
N PRO A 690 6.20 -20.78 20.75
CA PRO A 690 5.04 -20.29 21.50
C PRO A 690 5.09 -18.79 21.75
N ASP A 691 3.94 -18.13 21.79
CA ASP A 691 3.82 -16.70 22.04
C ASP A 691 2.58 -16.36 22.87
N VAL A 692 2.59 -15.16 23.45
CA VAL A 692 1.51 -14.63 24.27
C VAL A 692 0.38 -14.05 23.42
N GLY A 693 -0.87 -14.36 23.77
CA GLY A 693 -2.04 -13.76 23.13
C GLY A 693 -2.21 -12.27 23.46
N VAL A 694 -3.05 -11.58 22.67
CA VAL A 694 -3.35 -10.14 22.76
C VAL A 694 -3.78 -9.69 24.17
N ARG A 695 -4.46 -10.56 24.93
CA ARG A 695 -4.88 -10.28 26.32
C ARG A 695 -3.74 -10.27 27.33
N SER A 696 -2.54 -10.73 26.99
CA SER A 696 -1.40 -10.76 27.91
C SER A 696 -0.85 -9.37 28.22
N LYS A 697 -0.53 -9.13 29.50
CA LYS A 697 0.22 -7.95 29.95
C LYS A 697 1.58 -7.78 29.24
N ASP A 698 2.16 -8.90 28.77
CA ASP A 698 3.46 -8.97 28.11
C ASP A 698 3.35 -8.99 26.58
N PHE A 699 2.14 -8.84 26.01
CA PHE A 699 1.94 -8.75 24.56
C PHE A 699 2.81 -7.65 23.92
N ILE A 700 2.94 -6.49 24.58
CA ILE A 700 3.82 -5.41 24.11
C ILE A 700 5.32 -5.77 24.22
N VAL A 701 5.71 -6.67 25.13
CA VAL A 701 7.10 -7.17 25.20
C VAL A 701 7.39 -8.06 24.00
N SER A 702 6.41 -8.85 23.55
CA SER A 702 6.51 -9.65 22.32
C SER A 702 6.44 -8.79 21.04
N ASP A 703 5.66 -7.70 21.03
CA ASP A 703 5.71 -6.71 19.93
C ASP A 703 7.10 -6.07 19.80
N VAL A 704 7.70 -5.62 20.92
CA VAL A 704 9.07 -5.08 20.92
C VAL A 704 10.07 -6.15 20.50
N LEU A 705 9.94 -7.37 21.00
CA LEU A 705 10.82 -8.48 20.62
C LEU A 705 10.74 -8.80 19.13
N ASN A 706 9.58 -8.62 18.49
CA ASN A 706 9.44 -8.75 17.04
C ASN A 706 10.13 -7.60 16.27
N GLU A 707 9.94 -6.35 16.69
CA GLU A 707 10.59 -5.20 16.07
C GLU A 707 12.13 -5.19 16.28
N VAL A 708 12.65 -5.84 17.33
CA VAL A 708 14.09 -6.07 17.52
C VAL A 708 14.68 -6.96 16.42
N PHE A 709 13.96 -8.00 15.97
CA PHE A 709 14.46 -8.90 14.92
C PHE A 709 14.06 -8.50 13.49
N SER A 710 13.09 -7.59 13.30
CA SER A 710 12.50 -7.27 11.99
C SER A 710 12.81 -5.89 11.44
N GLY A 711 12.66 -5.77 10.12
CA GLY A 711 12.90 -4.54 9.35
C GLY A 711 14.37 -4.32 8.97
N MET A 712 14.61 -3.41 8.01
CA MET A 712 15.92 -3.18 7.39
C MET A 712 16.97 -2.49 8.31
N SER A 713 16.74 -2.51 9.62
CA SER A 713 17.64 -1.98 10.65
C SER A 713 17.76 -2.89 11.87
N SER A 714 17.23 -4.12 11.81
CA SER A 714 17.53 -5.14 12.82
C SER A 714 18.93 -5.70 12.61
N VAL A 715 19.58 -6.07 13.71
CA VAL A 715 20.90 -6.71 13.67
C VAL A 715 20.83 -8.08 12.95
N LEU A 716 19.68 -8.77 13.04
CA LEU A 716 19.40 -9.98 12.26
C LEU A 716 19.43 -9.72 10.75
N PHE A 717 18.74 -8.68 10.29
CA PHE A 717 18.70 -8.30 8.87
C PHE A 717 20.09 -7.90 8.38
N ASN A 718 20.76 -7.01 9.12
CA ASN A 718 22.10 -6.52 8.77
C ASN A 718 23.10 -7.67 8.65
N ARG A 719 23.20 -8.55 9.66
CA ARG A 719 24.18 -9.65 9.67
C ARG A 719 23.91 -10.69 8.59
N VAL A 720 22.66 -11.05 8.33
CA VAL A 720 22.32 -12.13 7.38
C VAL A 720 22.30 -11.63 5.93
N ARG A 721 21.78 -10.43 5.67
CA ARG A 721 21.61 -9.88 4.30
C ARG A 721 22.76 -8.98 3.88
N GLU A 722 23.07 -7.95 4.67
CA GLU A 722 24.00 -6.88 4.28
C GLU A 722 25.47 -7.27 4.51
N GLU A 723 25.81 -7.85 5.66
CA GLU A 723 27.19 -8.26 6.00
C GLU A 723 27.61 -9.59 5.34
N ARG A 724 26.70 -10.57 5.26
CA ARG A 724 27.01 -11.94 4.84
C ARG A 724 26.33 -12.39 3.53
N GLY A 725 25.35 -11.66 3.00
CA GLY A 725 24.70 -11.98 1.71
C GLY A 725 24.00 -13.35 1.65
N LEU A 726 23.57 -13.91 2.79
CA LEU A 726 23.06 -15.28 2.87
C LEU A 726 21.59 -15.42 2.46
N ALA A 727 20.78 -14.38 2.68
CA ALA A 727 19.34 -14.42 2.48
C ALA A 727 18.86 -13.21 1.67
N TYR A 728 17.88 -13.44 0.79
CA TYR A 728 17.19 -12.39 0.01
C TYR A 728 16.35 -11.48 0.93
N TYR A 729 15.72 -12.10 1.93
CA TYR A 729 14.96 -11.46 3.01
C TYR A 729 15.07 -12.31 4.29
N VAL A 730 14.97 -11.67 5.45
CA VAL A 730 14.95 -12.31 6.77
C VAL A 730 14.18 -11.43 7.77
N GLY A 731 13.58 -12.05 8.78
CA GLY A 731 12.99 -11.35 9.92
C GLY A 731 12.21 -12.28 10.85
N SER A 732 11.36 -11.68 11.68
CA SER A 732 10.31 -12.37 12.44
C SER A 732 8.92 -11.78 12.21
N SER A 733 7.91 -12.59 12.50
CA SER A 733 6.51 -12.18 12.49
C SER A 733 5.73 -12.99 13.55
N ARG A 734 4.47 -12.62 13.77
CA ARG A 734 3.61 -13.16 14.84
C ARG A 734 2.26 -13.61 14.28
N VAL A 735 1.71 -14.68 14.84
CA VAL A 735 0.29 -15.07 14.70
C VAL A 735 -0.39 -14.82 16.05
N PRO A 736 -0.93 -13.61 16.29
CA PRO A 736 -1.52 -13.25 17.57
C PRO A 736 -2.97 -13.78 17.68
N GLY A 737 -3.17 -14.73 18.58
CA GLY A 737 -4.50 -15.10 19.07
C GLY A 737 -4.91 -14.30 20.30
N LEU A 738 -6.12 -14.54 20.81
CA LEU A 738 -6.62 -13.83 22.01
C LEU A 738 -5.78 -14.13 23.27
N ASP A 739 -5.56 -15.41 23.56
CA ASP A 739 -4.98 -15.88 24.83
C ASP A 739 -3.66 -16.67 24.64
N SER A 740 -3.34 -17.08 23.40
CA SER A 740 -2.07 -17.67 22.96
C SER A 740 -1.71 -17.20 21.55
N GLY A 741 -0.48 -17.43 21.10
CA GLY A 741 -0.04 -17.16 19.72
C GLY A 741 1.17 -17.99 19.30
N MET A 742 1.71 -17.67 18.12
CA MET A 742 2.99 -18.19 17.62
C MET A 742 3.89 -17.04 17.17
N PHE A 743 5.13 -17.00 17.67
CA PHE A 743 6.19 -16.12 17.20
C PHE A 743 7.05 -16.92 16.21
N TYR A 744 7.37 -16.41 15.04
CA TYR A 744 8.18 -17.14 14.07
C TYR A 744 9.21 -16.30 13.34
N PHE A 745 10.37 -16.92 13.09
CA PHE A 745 11.41 -16.39 12.21
C PHE A 745 11.23 -16.95 10.81
N TYR A 746 11.57 -16.16 9.80
CA TYR A 746 11.53 -16.55 8.39
C TYR A 746 12.73 -15.99 7.63
N ALA A 747 13.22 -16.71 6.61
CA ALA A 747 14.23 -16.24 5.68
C ALA A 747 14.13 -16.95 4.32
N GLY A 748 14.24 -16.20 3.22
CA GLY A 748 14.38 -16.73 1.86
C GLY A 748 15.85 -16.73 1.45
N THR A 749 16.36 -17.84 0.95
CA THR A 749 17.79 -18.14 0.87
C THR A 749 18.12 -19.05 -0.33
N GLN A 750 19.39 -19.12 -0.72
CA GLN A 750 19.87 -20.21 -1.58
C GLN A 750 19.75 -21.56 -0.83
N PRO A 751 19.45 -22.69 -1.51
CA PRO A 751 19.23 -23.98 -0.84
C PRO A 751 20.43 -24.46 0.00
N ASP A 752 21.66 -24.26 -0.47
CA ASP A 752 22.90 -24.63 0.27
C ASP A 752 23.17 -23.72 1.48
N LYS A 753 22.50 -22.56 1.57
CA LYS A 753 22.64 -21.57 2.66
C LYS A 753 21.62 -21.73 3.78
N THR A 754 20.67 -22.65 3.65
CA THR A 754 19.65 -22.93 4.67
C THR A 754 20.22 -23.18 6.08
N ASP A 755 21.28 -23.98 6.21
CA ASP A 755 21.96 -24.23 7.49
C ASP A 755 22.74 -23.01 8.00
N GLU A 756 23.36 -22.22 7.11
CA GLU A 756 24.10 -21.00 7.49
C GLU A 756 23.14 -19.93 8.03
N VAL A 757 22.02 -19.70 7.35
CA VAL A 757 20.96 -18.76 7.77
C VAL A 757 20.31 -19.22 9.07
N THR A 758 20.02 -20.52 9.21
CA THR A 758 19.48 -21.08 10.46
C THR A 758 20.41 -20.82 11.64
N LYS A 759 21.73 -20.95 11.44
CA LYS A 759 22.73 -20.70 12.49
C LYS A 759 22.77 -19.23 12.92
N GLU A 760 22.67 -18.27 12.00
CA GLU A 760 22.63 -16.85 12.36
C GLU A 760 21.36 -16.49 13.12
N ILE A 761 20.18 -16.98 12.69
CA ILE A 761 18.91 -16.81 13.42
C ILE A 761 19.04 -17.34 14.87
N LEU A 762 19.62 -18.53 15.06
CA LEU A 762 19.79 -19.13 16.38
C LEU A 762 20.83 -18.40 17.25
N GLY A 763 21.94 -17.92 16.66
CA GLY A 763 22.94 -17.10 17.35
C GLY A 763 22.37 -15.76 17.81
N GLU A 764 21.47 -15.19 17.03
CA GLU A 764 20.82 -13.91 17.31
C GLU A 764 19.71 -14.04 18.37
N ILE A 765 18.96 -15.14 18.36
CA ILE A 765 18.08 -15.54 19.47
C ILE A 765 18.88 -15.69 20.78
N ASP A 766 20.03 -16.38 20.73
CA ASP A 766 20.91 -16.54 21.90
C ASP A 766 21.49 -15.21 22.40
N ARG A 767 21.83 -14.27 21.50
CA ARG A 767 22.27 -12.90 21.83
C ARG A 767 21.21 -12.17 22.67
N ILE A 768 19.97 -12.11 22.19
CA ILE A 768 18.86 -11.45 22.89
C ILE A 768 18.47 -12.20 24.18
N CYS A 769 18.45 -13.54 24.18
CA CYS A 769 18.22 -14.35 25.37
C CYS A 769 19.27 -14.13 26.49
N ARG A 770 20.47 -13.62 26.16
CA ARG A 770 21.50 -13.23 27.14
C ARG A 770 21.35 -11.78 27.64
N GLY A 771 20.51 -10.96 26.99
CA GLY A 771 20.39 -9.53 27.26
C GLY A 771 21.49 -8.69 26.62
N ASN A 772 22.19 -9.21 25.61
CA ASN A 772 23.24 -8.50 24.90
C ASN A 772 22.64 -7.65 23.77
N PHE A 773 22.49 -6.35 23.98
CA PHE A 773 22.06 -5.40 22.94
C PHE A 773 23.24 -4.56 22.43
N GLU A 774 23.19 -4.12 21.18
CA GLU A 774 24.15 -3.17 20.62
C GLU A 774 23.83 -1.74 21.10
N GLU A 775 24.81 -0.83 21.03
CA GLU A 775 24.68 0.52 21.60
C GLU A 775 23.58 1.33 20.89
N GLY A 776 22.52 1.67 21.64
CA GLY A 776 21.33 2.35 21.13
C GLY A 776 20.32 1.45 20.39
N GLU A 777 20.56 0.14 20.26
CA GLU A 777 19.70 -0.78 19.49
C GLU A 777 18.24 -0.78 19.97
N LEU A 778 18.04 -1.01 21.28
CA LEU A 778 16.71 -1.04 21.87
C LEU A 778 16.06 0.36 21.88
N GLU A 779 16.85 1.41 22.11
CA GLU A 779 16.33 2.79 22.11
C GLU A 779 15.84 3.20 20.72
N ALA A 780 16.56 2.82 19.66
CA ALA A 780 16.13 2.97 18.28
C ALA A 780 14.88 2.13 17.99
N CYS A 781 14.83 0.87 18.42
CA CYS A 781 13.65 0.00 18.29
C CYS A 781 12.40 0.63 18.95
N LEU A 782 12.47 1.01 20.22
CA LEU A 782 11.34 1.64 20.93
C LEU A 782 10.95 2.98 20.30
N THR A 783 11.91 3.75 19.78
CA THR A 783 11.65 4.99 19.03
C THR A 783 10.93 4.72 17.72
N ARG A 784 11.37 3.71 16.93
CA ARG A 784 10.66 3.28 15.72
C ARG A 784 9.23 2.85 16.04
N MET A 785 9.00 2.07 17.09
CA MET A 785 7.65 1.66 17.50
C MET A 785 6.79 2.85 17.96
N SER A 786 7.35 3.80 18.72
CA SER A 786 6.64 5.01 19.10
C SER A 786 6.25 5.83 17.87
N VAL A 787 7.18 6.04 16.92
CA VAL A 787 6.93 6.74 15.66
C VAL A 787 5.90 5.99 14.82
N GLN A 788 6.06 4.67 14.58
CA GLN A 788 5.09 3.80 13.88
C GLN A 788 3.70 3.82 14.54
N LYS A 789 3.64 3.82 15.88
CA LYS A 789 2.36 3.77 16.61
C LYS A 789 1.66 5.10 16.60
N ARG A 790 2.37 6.20 16.84
CA ARG A 790 1.90 7.55 16.53
C ARG A 790 1.41 7.58 15.08
N GLN A 791 2.18 7.01 14.14
CA GLN A 791 1.85 6.81 12.73
C GLN A 791 0.63 5.90 12.43
N SER A 792 -0.04 5.31 13.42
CA SER A 792 -1.31 4.60 13.17
C SER A 792 -2.56 5.49 13.30
N LEU A 793 -2.42 6.81 13.56
CA LEU A 793 -3.45 7.66 14.15
C LEU A 793 -3.99 8.89 13.33
N GLN A 794 -3.36 9.55 12.34
CA GLN A 794 -4.03 10.76 11.71
C GLN A 794 -5.27 10.35 10.90
N SER A 795 -5.43 9.06 10.63
CA SER A 795 -6.58 8.48 9.93
C SER A 795 -7.70 8.17 10.94
N PRO A 796 -8.86 8.86 10.90
CA PRO A 796 -9.97 8.55 11.79
C PRO A 796 -10.39 7.09 11.66
N GLY A 797 -10.49 6.58 10.44
CA GLY A 797 -10.76 5.16 10.16
C GLY A 797 -9.73 4.17 10.72
N SER A 798 -8.48 4.59 10.98
CA SER A 798 -7.45 3.73 11.60
C SER A 798 -7.56 3.76 13.13
N ARG A 799 -7.75 4.95 13.73
CA ARG A 799 -8.04 5.09 15.17
C ARG A 799 -9.31 4.34 15.55
N SER A 800 -10.35 4.45 14.71
CA SER A 800 -11.64 3.78 14.88
C SER A 800 -11.50 2.25 14.82
N MET A 801 -10.69 1.73 13.89
CA MET A 801 -10.38 0.31 13.85
C MET A 801 -9.64 -0.14 15.12
N GLN A 802 -8.61 0.61 15.54
CA GLN A 802 -7.88 0.28 16.76
C GLN A 802 -8.76 0.36 18.02
N ALA A 803 -9.60 1.40 18.16
CA ALA A 803 -10.49 1.56 19.29
C ALA A 803 -11.49 0.40 19.39
N ALA A 804 -12.05 -0.04 18.25
CA ALA A 804 -12.93 -1.19 18.19
C ALA A 804 -12.21 -2.51 18.53
N LEU A 805 -11.03 -2.77 17.98
CA LEU A 805 -10.22 -3.94 18.30
C LEU A 805 -9.78 -3.95 19.77
N ASN A 806 -9.34 -2.80 20.30
CA ASN A 806 -8.98 -2.65 21.72
C ASN A 806 -10.16 -3.03 22.61
N ALA A 807 -11.33 -2.44 22.36
CA ALA A 807 -12.55 -2.75 23.09
C ALA A 807 -12.87 -4.25 23.03
N LEU A 808 -12.86 -4.84 21.83
CA LEU A 808 -13.25 -6.23 21.59
C LEU A 808 -12.29 -7.28 22.18
N TYR A 809 -11.00 -6.93 22.34
CA TYR A 809 -9.98 -7.79 22.96
C TYR A 809 -9.72 -7.45 24.44
N ASP A 810 -10.66 -6.76 25.09
CA ASP A 810 -10.60 -6.35 26.52
C ASP A 810 -9.36 -5.49 26.87
N GLN A 811 -8.79 -4.81 25.87
CA GLN A 811 -7.68 -3.88 26.03
C GLN A 811 -8.16 -2.46 26.39
N PRO A 812 -7.30 -1.60 26.97
CA PRO A 812 -7.63 -0.20 27.21
C PRO A 812 -8.03 0.50 25.91
N LEU A 813 -9.28 0.97 25.83
CA LEU A 813 -9.89 1.62 24.66
C LEU A 813 -8.95 2.65 23.99
N ASN A 814 -8.52 3.64 24.76
CA ASN A 814 -7.59 4.70 24.34
C ASN A 814 -6.12 4.33 24.66
N GLY A 815 -5.75 3.06 24.51
CA GLY A 815 -4.48 2.49 24.98
C GLY A 815 -3.21 2.99 24.29
N TRP A 816 -3.32 3.86 23.27
CA TRP A 816 -2.18 4.58 22.67
C TRP A 816 -1.63 5.67 23.58
N LYS A 817 -2.46 6.30 24.42
CA LYS A 817 -2.04 7.43 25.29
C LYS A 817 -0.87 7.12 26.22
N ASN A 818 -0.78 5.86 26.66
CA ASN A 818 0.26 5.35 27.55
C ASN A 818 1.17 4.36 26.81
N TYR A 819 1.17 4.35 25.48
CA TYR A 819 1.97 3.40 24.70
C TYR A 819 3.46 3.69 24.83
N ASP A 820 3.86 4.96 24.74
CA ASP A 820 5.25 5.37 24.94
C ASP A 820 5.74 5.04 26.37
N GLU A 821 4.89 5.20 27.38
CA GLU A 821 5.18 4.76 28.77
C GLU A 821 5.34 3.24 28.87
N ARG A 822 4.48 2.47 28.18
CA ARG A 822 4.53 1.00 28.17
C ARG A 822 5.73 0.47 27.40
N LEU A 823 6.16 1.15 26.34
CA LEU A 823 7.40 0.89 25.61
C LEU A 823 8.62 1.17 26.49
N ALA A 824 8.67 2.34 27.14
CA ALA A 824 9.75 2.68 28.08
C ALA A 824 9.85 1.72 29.29
N ALA A 825 8.78 0.97 29.59
CA ALA A 825 8.75 -0.11 30.58
C ALA A 825 9.23 -1.48 30.03
N VAL A 826 9.82 -1.54 28.84
CA VAL A 826 10.44 -2.73 28.25
C VAL A 826 11.97 -2.54 28.26
N THR A 827 12.64 -3.20 29.21
CA THR A 827 14.10 -3.13 29.39
C THR A 827 14.81 -4.32 28.75
N PRO A 828 16.15 -4.26 28.52
CA PRO A 828 16.95 -5.39 28.04
C PRO A 828 16.75 -6.67 28.84
N GLU A 829 16.66 -6.57 30.17
CA GLU A 829 16.49 -7.72 31.06
C GLU A 829 15.10 -8.34 30.91
N ARG A 830 14.07 -7.51 30.75
CA ARG A 830 12.68 -7.96 30.55
C ARG A 830 12.49 -8.61 29.18
N LEU A 831 13.13 -8.08 28.12
CA LEU A 831 13.18 -8.72 26.81
C LEU A 831 13.92 -10.05 26.88
N ALA A 832 15.08 -10.10 27.54
CA ALA A 832 15.84 -11.33 27.67
C ALA A 832 15.11 -12.39 28.52
N GLU A 833 14.37 -12.00 29.56
CA GLU A 833 13.49 -12.89 30.32
C GLU A 833 12.34 -13.41 29.47
N HIS A 834 11.67 -12.54 28.72
CA HIS A 834 10.59 -12.94 27.83
C HIS A 834 11.08 -13.87 26.70
N ALA A 835 12.18 -13.51 26.03
CA ALA A 835 12.84 -14.32 25.00
C ALA A 835 13.21 -15.71 25.53
N ARG A 836 13.83 -15.81 26.72
CA ARG A 836 14.09 -17.12 27.37
C ARG A 836 12.82 -17.89 27.76
N SER A 837 11.69 -17.22 27.94
CA SER A 837 10.42 -17.88 28.24
C SER A 837 9.76 -18.50 27.00
N ILE A 838 9.94 -17.88 25.82
CA ILE A 838 9.30 -18.31 24.56
C ILE A 838 10.22 -19.11 23.63
N PHE A 839 11.50 -18.73 23.47
CA PHE A 839 12.44 -19.36 22.53
C PHE A 839 13.08 -20.62 23.10
N LYS A 840 12.23 -21.55 23.51
CA LYS A 840 12.59 -22.84 24.10
C LYS A 840 12.89 -23.87 23.01
N PRO A 841 14.10 -24.48 22.97
CA PRO A 841 14.43 -25.53 22.01
C PRO A 841 13.48 -26.73 22.03
N GLU A 842 12.90 -27.04 23.20
CA GLU A 842 11.93 -28.11 23.39
C GLU A 842 10.54 -27.86 22.76
N HIS A 843 10.26 -26.63 22.30
CA HIS A 843 8.97 -26.21 21.74
C HIS A 843 9.08 -25.50 20.36
N VAL A 844 10.18 -25.71 19.63
CA VAL A 844 10.36 -25.14 18.29
C VAL A 844 9.80 -26.05 17.19
N VAL A 845 9.07 -25.47 16.25
CA VAL A 845 8.70 -26.12 14.99
C VAL A 845 9.52 -25.49 13.88
N ALA A 846 10.45 -26.24 13.32
CA ALA A 846 11.27 -25.84 12.19
C ALA A 846 10.68 -26.39 10.88
N VAL A 847 10.58 -25.53 9.88
CA VAL A 847 10.14 -25.88 8.52
C VAL A 847 11.19 -25.37 7.54
N VAL A 848 11.59 -26.19 6.59
CA VAL A 848 12.32 -25.76 5.39
C VAL A 848 11.52 -26.17 4.17
N VAL A 849 11.24 -25.22 3.28
CA VAL A 849 10.62 -25.46 1.97
C VAL A 849 11.64 -25.13 0.89
N GLY A 850 11.74 -25.91 -0.19
CA GLY A 850 12.69 -25.64 -1.28
C GLY A 850 12.88 -26.83 -2.21
N PRO A 851 13.83 -26.78 -3.16
CA PRO A 851 14.14 -27.89 -4.07
C PRO A 851 14.75 -29.11 -3.33
N GLU A 852 14.92 -30.23 -4.04
CA GLU A 852 15.47 -31.50 -3.51
C GLU A 852 16.92 -31.42 -3.00
#